data_AF-A0A2M7EE77-F1
#
_entry.id   AF-A0A2M7EE77-F1
#
_cell.length_a   1.000
_cell.length_b   1.000
_cell.length_c   1.000
_cell.angle_alpha   90.00
_cell.angle_beta   90.00
_cell.angle_gamma   90.00
#
_symmetry.space_group_name_H-M   'P 1'
#
loop_
_entity.id
_entity.type
_entity.pdbx_description
1 polymer ?
#
loop_
_entity_poly.entity_id
_entity_poly.type
_entity_poly.pdbx_seq_one_letter_code
_entity_poly.pdbx_strand_id
1 'polypeptide(L)'
;MKLKCLEISGFRGIRKDISMDFDSSKSVLIYGDNGSGKSSIADAFEWFYCDKIEHLSTEEIGTKGVSALRNIFLPDSDDASVTLNCSDSKCDSRKKLFYKKAKLNSEHSNISQDFKDYLIESLRENLILRYKDLLRFILSTKAQKLEEISQIIGFSEVSKIKGVLKKAVNDLRKELKIKNYDNHINIKQAQIIEQIGQNIIDDEQYLNAIKDLLTPLNLSIKVKDNSSIETILELLKKPEDKEAIAQQLSYEKVIENLNRFKVSLNHSCSSYKAFYEKCQQIAEDQDKLKKINLEPLLSQGLSILERRLYEDDKCPLCLEDKSRAELIDELRKRLEELAIAKREKDAAIEGKNTTQRFIQGALSEIETALKEKCLLVEENSALLKEIEQIKETTSAALEKIRKASLSEPELINRLEDFINLDIPALQNVISALTVNKAKIITGKKDDLTFTVYSKIFSIRQSYNEIKSMKKASEFFSQQQQSMELIYNEFVKKQRGGLCSFLESISKDINELYLFMNDSENVSEIELVPLDEDDEFVGITLQFKFHGKPESPPHKYLSESHLNCLGICLFLASVRAFNKLNRFIVLDDVISSFDTNHRARFARLLIEKFSDYQIILFTHEKDWFEIVSNMAKGKNWLIKGMYWDHENGATIEPPPLTLKEEIESKLKKSDTTGLGNSIRVYLEHLLKEICHELKVKVEFRFNEHNEYRMSRELLSELKSKLKDRKCELKDNAVFDRLNSSMFIGNRTSHDSSFTESIDDLKVFYSDVQKLEEIFRCSQCGNLISKKHYDNVADKVRCSCGGLQYIWGK
;
A
#
# COMPACT_ATOMS: atom_id res chain seq x y z
N MET A 1 17.46 -1.46 11.90
CA MET A 1 17.94 -2.83 12.17
C MET A 1 18.94 -3.22 11.06
N LYS A 2 19.80 -4.23 11.23
CA LYS A 2 20.65 -4.79 10.15
C LYS A 2 20.74 -6.31 10.31
N LEU A 3 20.98 -7.06 9.22
CA LEU A 3 21.17 -8.50 9.27
C LEU A 3 22.58 -8.85 9.75
N LYS A 4 22.65 -9.78 10.70
CA LYS A 4 23.91 -10.36 11.22
C LYS A 4 24.21 -11.70 10.58
N CYS A 5 23.21 -12.59 10.47
CA CYS A 5 23.39 -13.91 9.90
C CYS A 5 22.14 -14.35 9.14
N LEU A 6 22.35 -15.08 8.06
CA LEU A 6 21.33 -15.84 7.33
C LEU A 6 21.76 -17.31 7.26
N GLU A 7 20.88 -18.21 7.68
CA GLU A 7 21.07 -19.65 7.53
C GLU A 7 19.91 -20.25 6.75
N ILE A 8 20.19 -21.07 5.76
CA ILE A 8 19.17 -21.74 4.94
C ILE A 8 19.50 -23.22 4.86
N SER A 9 18.49 -24.07 5.05
CA SER A 9 18.63 -25.52 4.99
C SER A 9 17.42 -26.14 4.27
N GLY A 10 17.69 -27.07 3.34
CA GLY A 10 16.65 -27.86 2.66
C GLY A 10 15.63 -27.06 1.85
N PHE A 11 15.95 -25.84 1.43
CA PHE A 11 15.03 -24.89 0.79
C PHE A 11 15.37 -24.66 -0.70
N ARG A 12 14.41 -24.90 -1.60
CA ARG A 12 14.56 -24.79 -3.05
C ARG A 12 15.85 -25.44 -3.57
N GLY A 13 16.74 -24.70 -4.25
CA GLY A 13 18.00 -25.21 -4.77
C GLY A 13 19.05 -25.55 -3.71
N ILE A 14 18.80 -25.17 -2.44
CA ILE A 14 19.71 -25.36 -1.31
C ILE A 14 19.35 -26.68 -0.63
N ARG A 15 20.25 -27.67 -0.72
CA ARG A 15 20.04 -29.00 -0.13
C ARG A 15 20.69 -29.12 1.25
N LYS A 16 21.98 -28.81 1.35
CA LYS A 16 22.72 -28.73 2.63
C LYS A 16 22.70 -27.31 3.19
N ASP A 17 23.11 -27.17 4.44
CA ASP A 17 23.11 -25.89 5.15
C ASP A 17 24.03 -24.87 4.47
N ILE A 18 23.49 -23.70 4.15
CA ILE A 18 24.25 -22.50 3.79
C ILE A 18 24.16 -21.53 4.94
N SER A 19 25.31 -20.99 5.36
CA SER A 19 25.39 -19.91 6.34
C SER A 19 26.12 -18.72 5.73
N MET A 20 25.53 -17.54 5.90
CA MET A 20 26.11 -16.24 5.53
C MET A 20 26.20 -15.37 6.78
N ASP A 21 27.41 -15.25 7.32
CA ASP A 21 27.73 -14.28 8.35
C ASP A 21 28.05 -12.93 7.69
N PHE A 22 27.26 -11.92 8.05
CA PHE A 22 27.41 -10.55 7.55
C PHE A 22 28.39 -9.72 8.41
N ASP A 23 29.15 -10.32 9.33
CA ASP A 23 30.10 -9.65 10.22
C ASP A 23 29.50 -8.38 10.84
N SER A 24 28.30 -8.57 11.40
CA SER A 24 27.50 -7.55 12.09
C SER A 24 27.07 -6.32 11.28
N SER A 25 27.19 -6.27 9.94
CA SER A 25 26.46 -5.30 9.05
C SER A 25 26.93 -5.21 7.58
N LYS A 26 27.83 -6.08 7.11
CA LYS A 26 28.42 -6.01 5.77
C LYS A 26 27.37 -6.23 4.68
N SER A 27 27.49 -5.46 3.60
CA SER A 27 26.84 -5.76 2.33
C SER A 27 27.50 -6.99 1.70
N VAL A 28 26.81 -7.69 0.81
CA VAL A 28 27.31 -8.90 0.15
C VAL A 28 27.08 -8.80 -1.34
N LEU A 29 28.12 -9.13 -2.10
CA LEU A 29 28.06 -9.36 -3.54
C LEU A 29 28.35 -10.84 -3.80
N ILE A 30 27.42 -11.53 -4.45
CA ILE A 30 27.57 -12.94 -4.83
C ILE A 30 27.48 -13.08 -6.36
N TYR A 31 28.53 -13.64 -6.94
CA TYR A 31 28.53 -14.12 -8.32
C TYR A 31 28.17 -15.60 -8.37
N GLY A 32 27.45 -16.01 -9.41
CA GLY A 32 27.30 -17.42 -9.75
C GLY A 32 26.61 -17.56 -11.10
N ASP A 33 26.95 -18.62 -11.84
CA ASP A 33 26.35 -18.86 -13.16
C ASP A 33 24.84 -19.11 -13.07
N ASN A 34 24.15 -19.11 -14.21
CA ASN A 34 22.72 -19.45 -14.25
C ASN A 34 22.50 -20.88 -13.72
N GLY A 35 21.55 -21.04 -12.80
CA GLY A 35 21.30 -22.32 -12.13
C GLY A 35 22.13 -22.59 -10.87
N SER A 36 23.06 -21.71 -10.48
CA SER A 36 23.84 -21.84 -9.23
C SER A 36 23.00 -21.80 -7.94
N GLY A 37 21.75 -21.32 -8.02
CA GLY A 37 20.81 -21.24 -6.90
C GLY A 37 20.66 -19.86 -6.25
N LYS A 38 21.21 -18.79 -6.84
CA LYS A 38 21.19 -17.42 -6.26
C LYS A 38 19.79 -16.96 -5.87
N SER A 39 18.84 -17.11 -6.78
CA SER A 39 17.44 -16.77 -6.55
C SER A 39 16.81 -17.58 -5.42
N SER A 40 17.33 -18.76 -5.06
CA SER A 40 16.84 -19.52 -3.88
C SER A 40 17.10 -18.77 -2.58
N ILE A 41 18.15 -17.94 -2.52
CA ILE A 41 18.46 -17.08 -1.38
C ILE A 41 17.50 -15.88 -1.34
N ALA A 42 17.27 -15.21 -2.46
CA ALA A 42 16.29 -14.12 -2.54
C ALA A 42 14.87 -14.60 -2.18
N ASP A 43 14.53 -15.80 -2.64
CA ASP A 43 13.29 -16.51 -2.34
C ASP A 43 13.14 -16.86 -0.86
N ALA A 44 14.23 -17.21 -0.18
CA ALA A 44 14.23 -17.45 1.25
C ALA A 44 13.86 -16.17 2.02
N PHE A 45 14.37 -15.00 1.62
CA PHE A 45 13.96 -13.71 2.20
C PHE A 45 12.48 -13.43 1.96
N GLU A 46 12.00 -13.56 0.72
CA GLU A 46 10.59 -13.30 0.41
C GLU A 46 9.66 -14.20 1.20
N TRP A 47 9.94 -15.51 1.24
CA TRP A 47 9.14 -16.46 1.98
C TRP A 47 9.17 -16.18 3.49
N PHE A 48 10.32 -15.77 4.04
CA PHE A 48 10.45 -15.43 5.46
C PHE A 48 9.46 -14.34 5.87
N TYR A 49 9.38 -13.24 5.11
CA TYR A 49 8.50 -12.10 5.43
C TYR A 49 7.06 -12.29 4.95
N CYS A 50 6.85 -12.77 3.72
CA CYS A 50 5.56 -12.75 3.04
C CYS A 50 4.75 -14.05 3.17
N ASP A 51 5.37 -15.14 3.67
CA ASP A 51 4.79 -16.49 3.70
C ASP A 51 4.38 -17.04 2.31
N LYS A 52 4.89 -16.40 1.25
CA LYS A 52 4.73 -16.79 -0.15
C LYS A 52 5.92 -16.31 -0.96
N ILE A 53 6.03 -16.81 -2.19
CA ILE A 53 6.99 -16.32 -3.19
C ILE A 53 6.21 -16.03 -4.46
N GLU A 54 6.15 -14.76 -4.88
CA GLU A 54 5.19 -14.30 -5.87
C GLU A 54 5.29 -15.05 -7.22
N HIS A 55 6.49 -15.33 -7.76
CA HIS A 55 6.60 -16.11 -9.03
C HIS A 55 6.35 -17.60 -8.87
N LEU A 56 6.36 -18.14 -7.65
CA LEU A 56 6.05 -19.56 -7.43
C LEU A 56 4.59 -19.76 -7.07
N SER A 57 3.89 -18.69 -6.66
CA SER A 57 2.46 -18.70 -6.37
C SER A 57 1.60 -18.69 -7.62
N THR A 58 1.95 -19.50 -8.62
CA THR A 58 1.15 -19.78 -9.81
C THR A 58 0.33 -21.06 -9.60
N GLU A 59 -0.75 -21.22 -10.37
CA GLU A 59 -1.55 -22.46 -10.39
C GLU A 59 -0.76 -23.72 -10.64
N GLU A 60 0.13 -23.65 -11.62
CA GLU A 60 0.85 -24.83 -12.12
C GLU A 60 1.66 -25.50 -11.00
N ILE A 61 2.13 -24.70 -10.03
CA ILE A 61 2.97 -25.18 -8.95
C ILE A 61 2.11 -25.70 -7.77
N GLY A 62 0.80 -25.39 -7.74
CA GLY A 62 -0.16 -25.88 -6.74
C GLY A 62 0.13 -25.41 -5.31
N THR A 63 -0.88 -25.43 -4.42
CA THR A 63 -0.73 -24.98 -3.01
C THR A 63 -0.05 -23.61 -2.86
N LYS A 64 -0.33 -22.66 -3.77
CA LYS A 64 0.29 -21.31 -3.80
C LYS A 64 1.84 -21.33 -3.86
N GLY A 65 2.43 -22.37 -4.45
CA GLY A 65 3.88 -22.50 -4.58
C GLY A 65 4.59 -23.16 -3.40
N VAL A 66 3.86 -23.52 -2.32
CA VAL A 66 4.44 -24.06 -1.08
C VAL A 66 5.16 -25.40 -1.31
N SER A 67 4.63 -26.22 -2.22
CA SER A 67 5.24 -27.48 -2.67
C SER A 67 6.65 -27.29 -3.25
N ALA A 68 6.92 -26.16 -3.91
CA ALA A 68 8.19 -25.85 -4.56
C ALA A 68 9.23 -25.21 -3.62
N LEU A 69 8.89 -24.99 -2.35
CA LEU A 69 9.78 -24.37 -1.37
C LEU A 69 10.75 -25.36 -0.74
N ARG A 70 10.38 -26.62 -0.57
CA ARG A 70 11.30 -27.66 -0.07
C ARG A 70 12.19 -28.15 -1.20
N ASN A 71 13.46 -28.41 -0.89
CA ASN A 71 14.34 -29.12 -1.81
C ASN A 71 13.77 -30.51 -2.10
N ILE A 72 13.74 -30.92 -3.37
CA ILE A 72 13.12 -32.18 -3.79
C ILE A 72 13.83 -33.43 -3.25
N PHE A 73 15.09 -33.30 -2.84
CA PHE A 73 15.89 -34.39 -2.26
C PHE A 73 15.87 -34.39 -0.73
N LEU A 74 15.07 -33.53 -0.09
CA LEU A 74 14.93 -33.48 1.37
C LEU A 74 13.88 -34.52 1.83
N PRO A 75 14.25 -35.49 2.71
CA PRO A 75 13.30 -36.48 3.22
C PRO A 75 12.10 -35.81 3.93
N ASP A 76 10.91 -36.41 3.85
CA ASP A 76 9.70 -35.87 4.50
C ASP A 76 9.79 -35.78 6.04
N SER A 77 10.73 -36.51 6.65
CA SER A 77 11.05 -36.43 8.08
C SER A 77 11.77 -35.14 8.48
N ASP A 78 12.37 -34.43 7.52
CA ASP A 78 13.30 -33.35 7.79
C ASP A 78 12.66 -31.99 7.48
N ASP A 79 12.93 -30.99 8.32
CA ASP A 79 12.41 -29.64 8.14
C ASP A 79 13.28 -28.86 7.14
N ALA A 80 12.66 -28.13 6.20
CA ALA A 80 13.35 -27.03 5.54
C ALA A 80 13.29 -25.79 6.46
N SER A 81 14.30 -24.94 6.45
CA SER A 81 14.27 -23.73 7.27
C SER A 81 15.10 -22.57 6.75
N VAL A 82 14.65 -21.37 7.11
CA VAL A 82 15.35 -20.10 6.92
C VAL A 82 15.46 -19.42 8.29
N THR A 83 16.68 -19.12 8.73
CA THR A 83 16.96 -18.40 9.98
C THR A 83 17.53 -17.04 9.65
N LEU A 84 16.92 -15.98 10.21
CA LEU A 84 17.46 -14.63 10.18
C LEU A 84 17.82 -14.19 11.59
N ASN A 85 19.08 -13.76 11.75
CA ASN A 85 19.55 -13.11 12.97
C ASN A 85 19.89 -11.65 12.66
N CYS A 86 19.43 -10.76 13.52
CA CYS A 86 19.44 -9.33 13.33
C CYS A 86 20.30 -8.62 14.38
N SER A 87 20.53 -7.33 14.15
CA SER A 87 21.23 -6.45 15.10
C SER A 87 20.49 -6.41 16.44
N ASP A 88 19.16 -6.38 16.39
CA ASP A 88 18.25 -6.49 17.53
C ASP A 88 17.71 -7.93 17.61
N SER A 89 18.03 -8.63 18.69
CA SER A 89 17.69 -10.04 18.86
C SER A 89 16.20 -10.30 19.03
N LYS A 90 15.39 -9.25 19.27
CA LYS A 90 13.93 -9.36 19.29
C LYS A 90 13.35 -9.74 17.92
N CYS A 91 14.08 -9.42 16.86
CA CYS A 91 13.70 -9.72 15.48
C CYS A 91 14.19 -11.10 15.01
N ASP A 92 15.03 -11.78 15.80
CA ASP A 92 15.60 -13.07 15.43
C ASP A 92 14.50 -14.13 15.34
N SER A 93 14.51 -14.92 14.26
CA SER A 93 13.54 -16.01 14.11
C SER A 93 14.05 -17.03 13.10
N ARG A 94 13.72 -18.30 13.37
CA ARG A 94 13.82 -19.40 12.42
C ARG A 94 12.43 -19.71 11.89
N LYS A 95 12.23 -19.59 10.58
CA LYS A 95 11.04 -20.04 9.89
C LYS A 95 11.26 -21.45 9.36
N LYS A 96 10.40 -22.39 9.77
CA LYS A 96 10.47 -23.80 9.35
C LYS A 96 9.34 -24.14 8.41
N LEU A 97 9.57 -25.12 7.55
CA LEU A 97 8.60 -25.74 6.65
C LEU A 97 8.67 -27.26 6.81
N PHE A 98 7.59 -27.86 7.31
CA PHE A 98 7.56 -29.26 7.75
C PHE A 98 6.23 -29.93 7.43
N TYR A 99 6.23 -31.26 7.40
CA TYR A 99 5.01 -32.05 7.21
C TYR A 99 4.27 -32.28 8.53
N LYS A 100 2.98 -31.96 8.54
CA LYS A 100 2.05 -32.31 9.61
C LYS A 100 0.82 -32.97 8.99
N LYS A 101 0.59 -34.26 9.27
CA LYS A 101 -0.49 -35.06 8.69
C LYS A 101 -0.50 -35.00 7.14
N ALA A 102 0.67 -35.22 6.52
CA ALA A 102 0.88 -35.17 5.07
C ALA A 102 0.58 -33.80 4.39
N LYS A 103 0.42 -32.72 5.17
CA LYS A 103 0.33 -31.35 4.66
C LYS A 103 1.55 -30.54 5.07
N LEU A 104 2.07 -29.72 4.14
CA LEU A 104 3.13 -28.77 4.45
C LEU A 104 2.58 -27.62 5.29
N ASN A 105 3.27 -27.31 6.37
CA ASN A 105 2.96 -26.19 7.26
C ASN A 105 4.23 -25.36 7.51
N SER A 106 4.06 -24.06 7.71
CA SER A 106 5.14 -23.14 8.08
C SER A 106 4.90 -22.54 9.45
N GLU A 107 5.98 -22.31 10.21
CA GLU A 107 5.91 -21.57 11.47
C GLU A 107 7.21 -20.82 11.77
N HIS A 108 7.10 -19.69 12.47
CA HIS A 108 8.23 -18.96 13.02
C HIS A 108 8.51 -19.41 14.46
N SER A 109 9.79 -19.56 14.81
CA SER A 109 10.20 -19.90 16.18
C SER A 109 9.96 -18.77 17.17
N ASN A 110 10.02 -17.51 16.73
CA ASN A 110 9.73 -16.35 17.55
C ASN A 110 8.25 -15.97 17.43
N ILE A 111 7.52 -16.05 18.54
CA ILE A 111 6.07 -15.77 18.63
C ILE A 111 5.75 -14.54 19.49
N SER A 112 6.78 -13.77 19.87
CA SER A 112 6.62 -12.56 20.69
C SER A 112 5.78 -11.49 19.96
N GLN A 113 5.14 -10.61 20.73
CA GLN A 113 4.38 -9.51 20.13
C GLN A 113 5.31 -8.55 19.37
N ASP A 114 6.48 -8.22 19.94
CA ASP A 114 7.52 -7.41 19.30
C ASP A 114 7.89 -7.97 17.90
N PHE A 115 8.06 -9.29 17.76
CA PHE A 115 8.36 -9.91 16.46
C PHE A 115 7.19 -9.88 15.48
N LYS A 116 5.96 -10.09 15.96
CA LYS A 116 4.75 -10.00 15.11
C LYS A 116 4.57 -8.59 14.56
N ASP A 117 4.75 -7.58 15.41
CA ASP A 117 4.68 -6.17 15.01
C ASP A 117 5.78 -5.85 14.02
N TYR A 118 7.01 -6.33 14.27
CA TYR A 118 8.13 -6.24 13.32
C TYR A 118 7.81 -6.86 11.95
N LEU A 119 7.20 -8.04 11.90
CA LEU A 119 6.84 -8.71 10.65
C LEU A 119 5.78 -7.90 9.89
N ILE A 120 4.74 -7.41 10.57
CA ILE A 120 3.67 -6.60 9.99
C ILE A 120 4.21 -5.30 9.40
N GLU A 121 5.09 -4.61 10.12
CA GLU A 121 5.72 -3.38 9.61
C GLU A 121 6.70 -3.67 8.47
N SER A 122 7.44 -4.79 8.53
CA SER A 122 8.34 -5.21 7.43
C SER A 122 7.60 -5.52 6.13
N LEU A 123 6.35 -6.02 6.20
CA LEU A 123 5.51 -6.26 5.02
C LEU A 123 5.13 -4.97 4.27
N ARG A 124 5.24 -3.80 4.91
CA ARG A 124 5.03 -2.50 4.27
C ARG A 124 6.31 -1.96 3.62
N GLU A 125 7.45 -2.60 3.85
CA GLU A 125 8.72 -2.20 3.26
C GLU A 125 8.99 -2.99 1.97
N ASN A 126 9.48 -2.29 0.95
CA ASN A 126 9.92 -2.94 -0.27
C ASN A 126 11.39 -3.37 -0.13
N LEU A 127 11.63 -4.67 0.09
CA LEU A 127 12.95 -5.20 0.44
C LEU A 127 13.66 -5.89 -0.73
N ILE A 128 12.92 -6.36 -1.73
CA ILE A 128 13.45 -7.27 -2.76
C ILE A 128 13.13 -6.73 -4.14
N LEU A 129 14.14 -6.64 -5.01
CA LEU A 129 13.97 -6.33 -6.42
C LEU A 129 14.53 -7.47 -7.27
N ARG A 130 13.75 -7.92 -8.25
CA ARG A 130 14.17 -8.88 -9.28
C ARG A 130 14.02 -8.27 -10.66
N TYR A 131 14.74 -8.80 -11.65
CA TYR A 131 14.64 -8.33 -13.03
C TYR A 131 13.21 -8.28 -13.57
N LYS A 132 12.43 -9.35 -13.35
CA LYS A 132 11.02 -9.45 -13.81
C LYS A 132 10.11 -8.34 -13.24
N ASP A 133 10.46 -7.78 -12.08
CA ASP A 133 9.63 -6.84 -11.34
C ASP A 133 9.90 -5.38 -11.76
N LEU A 134 10.98 -5.11 -12.51
CA LEU A 134 11.43 -3.76 -12.87
C LEU A 134 10.34 -2.93 -13.56
N LEU A 135 9.60 -3.55 -14.48
CA LEU A 135 8.62 -2.84 -15.30
C LEU A 135 7.20 -2.89 -14.72
N ARG A 136 6.98 -3.67 -13.66
CA ARG A 136 5.63 -3.93 -13.09
C ARG A 136 4.90 -2.62 -12.79
N PHE A 137 5.51 -1.74 -12.00
CA PHE A 137 4.89 -0.47 -11.62
C PHE A 137 4.70 0.44 -12.85
N ILE A 138 5.68 0.50 -13.76
CA ILE A 138 5.66 1.41 -14.92
C ILE A 138 4.53 1.06 -15.89
N LEU A 139 4.33 -0.25 -16.13
CA LEU A 139 3.35 -0.77 -17.09
C LEU A 139 1.95 -0.96 -16.49
N SER A 140 1.81 -0.89 -15.16
CA SER A 140 0.51 -0.94 -14.48
C SER A 140 -0.42 0.19 -14.91
N THR A 141 -1.73 -0.04 -14.82
CA THR A 141 -2.75 0.97 -15.13
C THR A 141 -2.67 2.17 -14.17
N LYS A 142 -3.29 3.29 -14.55
CA LYS A 142 -3.33 4.50 -13.71
C LYS A 142 -3.96 4.21 -12.33
N ALA A 143 -5.04 3.42 -12.30
CA ALA A 143 -5.72 3.02 -11.08
C ALA A 143 -4.88 2.05 -10.23
N GLN A 144 -4.23 1.05 -10.85
CA GLN A 144 -3.34 0.12 -10.15
C GLN A 144 -2.15 0.83 -9.49
N LYS A 145 -1.54 1.82 -10.16
CA LYS A 145 -0.47 2.65 -9.57
C LYS A 145 -0.94 3.39 -8.33
N LEU A 146 -2.15 3.95 -8.38
CA LEU A 146 -2.77 4.61 -7.22
C LEU A 146 -3.05 3.61 -6.09
N GLU A 147 -3.56 2.41 -6.41
CA GLU A 147 -3.82 1.35 -5.43
C GLU A 147 -2.53 0.93 -4.72
N GLU A 148 -1.46 0.65 -5.48
CA GLU A 148 -0.17 0.21 -4.95
C GLU A 148 0.44 1.27 -4.00
N ILE A 149 0.53 2.53 -4.44
CA ILE A 149 1.03 3.62 -3.58
C ILE A 149 0.12 3.82 -2.36
N SER A 150 -1.20 3.76 -2.55
CA SER A 150 -2.18 3.95 -1.47
C SER A 150 -2.08 2.87 -0.39
N GLN A 151 -1.81 1.63 -0.76
CA GLN A 151 -1.63 0.52 0.19
C GLN A 151 -0.36 0.72 1.02
N ILE A 152 0.74 1.17 0.41
CA ILE A 152 2.01 1.35 1.10
C ILE A 152 1.96 2.53 2.09
N ILE A 153 1.37 3.66 1.71
CA ILE A 153 1.27 4.86 2.57
C ILE A 153 0.06 4.84 3.53
N GLY A 154 -0.80 3.82 3.45
CA GLY A 154 -2.03 3.73 4.25
C GLY A 154 -3.16 4.67 3.80
N PHE A 155 -3.09 5.22 2.58
CA PHE A 155 -4.10 6.13 2.03
C PHE A 155 -5.48 5.48 1.83
N SER A 156 -5.51 4.15 1.70
CA SER A 156 -6.75 3.37 1.56
C SER A 156 -7.72 3.61 2.73
N GLU A 157 -7.21 3.66 3.97
CA GLU A 157 -8.01 3.96 5.16
C GLU A 157 -8.48 5.42 5.18
N VAL A 158 -7.65 6.35 4.73
CA VAL A 158 -8.00 7.77 4.61
C VAL A 158 -9.17 7.96 3.62
N SER A 159 -9.14 7.27 2.49
CA SER A 159 -10.23 7.28 1.51
C SER A 159 -11.54 6.68 2.05
N LYS A 160 -11.48 5.64 2.90
CA LYS A 160 -12.67 5.10 3.57
C LYS A 160 -13.29 6.13 4.52
N ILE A 161 -12.47 6.83 5.31
CA ILE A 161 -12.93 7.90 6.20
C ILE A 161 -13.59 9.03 5.40
N LYS A 162 -12.98 9.46 4.28
CA LYS A 162 -13.60 10.43 3.35
C LYS A 162 -15.01 9.99 2.95
N GLY A 163 -15.18 8.73 2.56
CA GLY A 163 -16.48 8.17 2.17
C GLY A 163 -17.53 8.25 3.29
N VAL A 164 -17.14 7.96 4.54
CA VAL A 164 -18.04 8.07 5.70
C VAL A 164 -18.44 9.52 5.95
N LEU A 165 -17.49 10.47 5.90
CA LEU A 165 -17.78 11.90 6.08
C LEU A 165 -18.70 12.44 4.98
N LYS A 166 -18.43 12.10 3.72
CA LYS A 166 -19.27 12.47 2.56
C LYS A 166 -20.71 11.99 2.74
N LYS A 167 -20.86 10.74 3.21
CA LYS A 167 -22.17 10.16 3.51
C LYS A 167 -22.89 10.93 4.62
N ALA A 168 -22.19 11.25 5.72
CA ALA A 168 -22.77 12.01 6.82
C ALA A 168 -23.25 13.41 6.41
N VAL A 169 -22.46 14.14 5.62
CA VAL A 169 -22.87 15.45 5.05
C VAL A 169 -24.14 15.30 4.21
N ASN A 170 -24.17 14.30 3.33
CA ASN A 170 -25.30 14.08 2.44
C ASN A 170 -26.57 13.65 3.19
N ASP A 171 -26.43 12.82 4.22
CA ASP A 171 -27.57 12.42 5.06
C ASP A 171 -28.15 13.61 5.84
N LEU A 172 -27.32 14.50 6.42
CA LEU A 172 -27.78 15.72 7.09
C LEU A 172 -28.52 16.67 6.14
N ARG A 173 -27.98 16.88 4.93
CA ARG A 173 -28.64 17.69 3.89
C ARG A 173 -30.02 17.13 3.52
N LYS A 174 -30.15 15.80 3.43
CA LYS A 174 -31.43 15.15 3.13
C LYS A 174 -32.42 15.28 4.29
N GLU A 175 -31.97 15.07 5.52
CA GLU A 175 -32.83 15.21 6.71
C GLU A 175 -33.43 16.62 6.82
N LEU A 176 -32.64 17.67 6.58
CA LEU A 176 -33.16 19.05 6.55
C LEU A 176 -34.24 19.25 5.47
N LYS A 177 -34.05 18.69 4.27
CA LYS A 177 -35.05 18.75 3.20
C LYS A 177 -36.32 17.97 3.55
N ILE A 178 -36.19 16.81 4.19
CA ILE A 178 -37.33 15.97 4.60
C ILE A 178 -38.15 16.67 5.69
N LYS A 179 -37.49 17.29 6.67
CA LYS A 179 -38.17 17.98 7.76
C LYS A 179 -38.86 19.28 7.34
N ASN A 180 -38.44 19.90 6.24
CA ASN A 180 -39.10 21.03 5.58
C ASN A 180 -39.62 22.12 6.54
N TYR A 181 -38.80 22.50 7.54
CA TYR A 181 -39.21 23.39 8.63
C TYR A 181 -39.84 24.71 8.14
N ASP A 182 -39.35 25.26 7.03
CA ASP A 182 -39.88 26.50 6.45
C ASP A 182 -41.37 26.39 6.10
N ASN A 183 -41.78 25.27 5.49
CA ASN A 183 -43.19 25.05 5.18
C ASN A 183 -44.04 24.87 6.45
N HIS A 184 -43.54 24.15 7.45
CA HIS A 184 -44.25 23.99 8.72
C HIS A 184 -44.39 25.31 9.48
N ILE A 185 -43.36 26.16 9.46
CA ILE A 185 -43.40 27.50 10.03
C ILE A 185 -44.45 28.36 9.29
N ASN A 186 -44.50 28.28 7.96
CA ASN A 186 -45.48 29.02 7.16
C ASN A 186 -46.93 28.59 7.45
N ILE A 187 -47.19 27.29 7.64
CA ILE A 187 -48.50 26.78 8.05
C ILE A 187 -48.91 27.37 9.41
N LYS A 188 -48.00 27.39 10.39
CA LYS A 188 -48.25 27.96 11.72
C LYS A 188 -48.46 29.47 11.69
N GLN A 189 -47.74 30.18 10.83
CA GLN A 189 -47.97 31.61 10.61
C GLN A 189 -49.34 31.88 10.01
N ALA A 190 -49.76 31.10 9.01
CA ALA A 190 -51.11 31.24 8.43
C ALA A 190 -52.21 31.05 9.48
N GLN A 191 -52.04 30.11 10.42
CA GLN A 191 -52.95 29.94 11.56
C GLN A 191 -53.00 31.18 12.46
N ILE A 192 -51.87 31.82 12.73
CA ILE A 192 -51.82 33.07 13.52
C ILE A 192 -52.55 34.20 12.76
N ILE A 193 -52.30 34.34 11.45
CA ILE A 193 -52.98 35.34 10.60
C ILE A 193 -54.50 35.12 10.63
N GLU A 194 -54.99 33.89 10.61
CA GLU A 194 -56.43 33.60 10.69
C GLU A 194 -57.06 34.13 11.98
N GLN A 195 -56.32 34.14 13.10
CA GLN A 195 -56.85 34.56 14.40
C GLN A 195 -56.83 36.08 14.61
N ILE A 196 -55.81 36.77 14.11
CA ILE A 196 -55.53 38.20 14.41
C ILE A 196 -55.22 39.07 13.19
N GLY A 197 -55.20 38.52 11.97
CA GLY A 197 -55.00 39.28 10.72
C GLY A 197 -53.57 39.77 10.48
N GLN A 198 -52.60 39.38 11.31
CA GLN A 198 -51.20 39.81 11.21
C GLN A 198 -50.22 38.67 11.48
N ASN A 199 -48.99 38.81 10.98
CA ASN A 199 -47.89 37.91 11.29
C ASN A 199 -47.27 38.23 12.65
N ILE A 200 -46.69 37.22 13.29
CA ILE A 200 -45.89 37.37 14.52
C ILE A 200 -44.48 36.86 14.23
N ILE A 201 -43.50 37.76 14.07
CA ILE A 201 -42.12 37.37 13.74
C ILE A 201 -41.18 37.34 14.95
N ASP A 202 -41.53 38.02 16.04
CA ASP A 202 -40.72 38.15 17.26
C ASP A 202 -41.56 38.15 18.56
N ASP A 203 -40.87 38.11 19.70
CA ASP A 203 -41.50 38.04 21.02
C ASP A 203 -42.26 39.34 21.37
N GLU A 204 -41.90 40.50 20.80
CA GLU A 204 -42.55 41.78 21.08
C GLU A 204 -43.92 41.84 20.39
N GLN A 205 -43.98 41.50 19.10
CA GLN A 205 -45.22 41.36 18.33
C GLN A 205 -46.13 40.31 18.95
N TYR A 206 -45.56 39.21 19.44
CA TYR A 206 -46.32 38.17 20.14
C TYR A 206 -47.02 38.74 21.38
N LEU A 207 -46.27 39.41 22.27
CA LEU A 207 -46.83 39.99 23.49
C LEU A 207 -47.85 41.09 23.19
N ASN A 208 -47.62 41.91 22.17
CA ASN A 208 -48.56 42.97 21.77
C ASN A 208 -49.86 42.41 21.19
N ALA A 209 -49.78 41.38 20.33
CA ALA A 209 -50.98 40.70 19.81
C ALA A 209 -51.84 40.10 20.93
N ILE A 210 -51.22 39.55 21.98
CA ILE A 210 -51.96 39.04 23.15
C ILE A 210 -52.58 40.18 23.97
N LYS A 211 -51.89 41.34 24.13
CA LYS A 211 -52.46 42.52 24.79
C LYS A 211 -53.71 43.03 24.07
N ASP A 212 -53.64 43.16 22.74
CA ASP A 212 -54.74 43.67 21.93
C ASP A 212 -56.00 42.80 22.08
N LEU A 213 -55.83 41.48 22.11
CA LEU A 213 -56.91 40.52 22.34
C LEU A 213 -57.54 40.61 23.75
N LEU A 214 -56.80 41.09 24.75
CA LEU A 214 -57.28 41.21 26.14
C LEU A 214 -57.98 42.55 26.42
N THR A 215 -57.78 43.57 25.58
CA THR A 215 -58.40 44.90 25.71
C THR A 215 -59.91 44.86 25.98
N PRO A 216 -60.71 44.02 25.28
CA PRO A 216 -62.17 43.95 25.49
C PRO A 216 -62.60 43.41 26.87
N LEU A 217 -61.71 42.70 27.57
CA LEU A 217 -62.00 42.07 28.87
C LEU A 217 -61.63 42.97 30.08
N ASN A 218 -60.93 44.09 29.83
CA ASN A 218 -60.54 45.08 30.83
C ASN A 218 -59.91 44.50 32.12
N LEU A 219 -59.03 43.51 31.97
CA LEU A 219 -58.35 42.83 33.08
C LEU A 219 -57.22 43.71 33.66
N SER A 220 -57.03 43.65 34.98
CA SER A 220 -56.00 44.42 35.70
C SER A 220 -54.56 43.86 35.58
N ILE A 221 -54.36 42.79 34.80
CA ILE A 221 -53.09 42.05 34.69
C ILE A 221 -52.28 42.55 33.48
N LYS A 222 -51.01 42.86 33.70
CA LYS A 222 -50.08 43.26 32.63
C LYS A 222 -49.45 42.03 31.96
N VAL A 223 -49.59 41.92 30.63
CA VAL A 223 -48.87 40.93 29.81
C VAL A 223 -47.40 41.34 29.72
N LYS A 224 -46.51 40.57 30.35
CA LYS A 224 -45.06 40.82 30.39
C LYS A 224 -44.23 39.72 29.73
N ASP A 225 -44.65 38.48 29.92
CA ASP A 225 -43.94 37.28 29.48
C ASP A 225 -44.89 36.08 29.30
N ASN A 226 -44.35 34.93 28.89
CA ASN A 226 -45.13 33.72 28.71
C ASN A 226 -45.77 33.21 30.03
N SER A 227 -45.15 33.47 31.19
CA SER A 227 -45.73 33.08 32.48
C SER A 227 -46.98 33.89 32.80
N SER A 228 -46.97 35.19 32.49
CA SER A 228 -48.14 36.07 32.65
C SER A 228 -49.31 35.66 31.75
N ILE A 229 -49.02 35.18 30.53
CA ILE A 229 -50.04 34.64 29.60
C ILE A 229 -50.66 33.36 30.18
N GLU A 230 -49.88 32.53 30.85
CA GLU A 230 -50.36 31.29 31.46
C GLU A 230 -51.29 31.56 32.64
N THR A 231 -50.93 32.50 33.51
CA THR A 231 -51.80 32.97 34.59
C THR A 231 -53.11 33.57 34.05
N ILE A 232 -53.04 34.34 32.96
CA ILE A 232 -54.23 34.92 32.30
C ILE A 232 -55.12 33.81 31.72
N LEU A 233 -54.54 32.81 31.06
CA LEU A 233 -55.29 31.65 30.57
C LEU A 233 -55.96 30.91 31.74
N GLU A 234 -55.27 30.65 32.86
CA GLU A 234 -55.89 30.01 34.03
C GLU A 234 -57.06 30.79 34.61
N LEU A 235 -56.97 32.12 34.66
CA LEU A 235 -58.04 32.99 35.17
C LEU A 235 -59.26 33.04 34.25
N LEU A 236 -59.05 32.93 32.94
CA LEU A 236 -60.11 32.93 31.93
C LEU A 236 -60.77 31.56 31.74
N LYS A 237 -60.25 30.51 32.38
CA LYS A 237 -60.64 29.11 32.16
C LYS A 237 -61.83 28.70 33.02
N LYS A 238 -63.03 28.58 32.43
CA LYS A 238 -64.20 27.98 33.13
C LYS A 238 -64.13 26.44 33.07
N PRO A 239 -64.66 25.71 34.07
CA PRO A 239 -64.67 24.24 34.08
C PRO A 239 -65.38 23.64 32.85
N GLU A 240 -66.49 24.26 32.44
CA GLU A 240 -67.32 23.89 31.28
C GLU A 240 -66.65 24.18 29.91
N ASP A 241 -65.58 24.96 29.90
CA ASP A 241 -64.83 25.30 28.68
C ASP A 241 -63.71 24.30 28.40
N LYS A 242 -63.23 23.56 29.41
CA LYS A 242 -62.09 22.63 29.29
C LYS A 242 -62.31 21.59 28.19
N GLU A 243 -63.50 21.02 28.11
CA GLU A 243 -63.82 19.95 27.15
C GLU A 243 -63.93 20.50 25.73
N ALA A 244 -64.63 21.62 25.54
CA ALA A 244 -64.75 22.31 24.26
C ALA A 244 -63.37 22.76 23.71
N ILE A 245 -62.51 23.29 24.58
CA ILE A 245 -61.13 23.68 24.23
C ILE A 245 -60.31 22.44 23.86
N ALA A 246 -60.34 21.39 24.67
CA ALA A 246 -59.59 20.16 24.39
C ALA A 246 -60.03 19.53 23.06
N GLN A 247 -61.32 19.57 22.75
CA GLN A 247 -61.87 19.08 21.51
C GLN A 247 -61.47 19.96 20.33
N GLN A 248 -61.54 21.29 20.45
CA GLN A 248 -61.04 22.24 19.45
C GLN A 248 -59.57 21.99 19.10
N LEU A 249 -58.72 21.79 20.11
CA LEU A 249 -57.29 21.53 19.92
C LEU A 249 -57.03 20.20 19.25
N SER A 250 -57.82 19.20 19.60
CA SER A 250 -57.73 17.89 18.96
C SER A 250 -58.07 18.01 17.46
N TYR A 251 -59.13 18.76 17.09
CA TYR A 251 -59.42 19.05 15.69
C TYR A 251 -58.30 19.83 14.98
N GLU A 252 -57.74 20.85 15.64
CA GLU A 252 -56.62 21.64 15.09
C GLU A 252 -55.42 20.76 14.74
N LYS A 253 -55.03 19.87 15.66
CA LYS A 253 -53.93 18.93 15.43
C LYS A 253 -54.20 17.95 14.30
N VAL A 254 -55.42 17.41 14.20
CA VAL A 254 -55.78 16.51 13.10
C VAL A 254 -55.73 17.25 11.76
N ILE A 255 -56.37 18.41 11.65
CA ILE A 255 -56.37 19.23 10.44
C ILE A 255 -54.94 19.58 10.02
N GLU A 256 -54.10 19.94 10.98
CA GLU A 256 -52.70 20.26 10.72
C GLU A 256 -51.93 19.03 10.20
N ASN A 257 -52.00 17.90 10.90
CA ASN A 257 -51.31 16.68 10.49
C ASN A 257 -51.78 16.21 9.11
N LEU A 258 -53.07 16.36 8.77
CA LEU A 258 -53.59 16.04 7.44
C LEU A 258 -53.08 17.01 6.36
N ASN A 259 -52.93 18.31 6.67
CA ASN A 259 -52.31 19.26 5.75
C ASN A 259 -50.81 18.98 5.56
N ARG A 260 -50.09 18.63 6.64
CA ARG A 260 -48.69 18.19 6.58
C ARG A 260 -48.55 16.92 5.75
N PHE A 261 -49.42 15.94 5.97
CA PHE A 261 -49.51 14.72 5.17
C PHE A 261 -49.66 15.06 3.69
N LYS A 262 -50.57 15.96 3.32
CA LYS A 262 -50.79 16.38 1.92
C LYS A 262 -49.51 16.91 1.27
N VAL A 263 -48.72 17.71 1.98
CA VAL A 263 -47.44 18.24 1.46
C VAL A 263 -46.39 17.12 1.34
N SER A 264 -46.23 16.30 2.37
CA SER A 264 -45.31 15.16 2.37
C SER A 264 -45.65 14.14 1.28
N LEU A 265 -46.93 13.95 0.99
CA LEU A 265 -47.44 13.10 -0.10
C LEU A 265 -47.01 13.67 -1.46
N ASN A 266 -47.15 14.97 -1.69
CA ASN A 266 -46.70 15.60 -2.93
C ASN A 266 -45.19 15.45 -3.13
N HIS A 267 -44.39 15.63 -2.07
CA HIS A 267 -42.95 15.37 -2.13
C HIS A 267 -42.64 13.89 -2.42
N SER A 268 -43.41 12.97 -1.83
CA SER A 268 -43.30 11.53 -2.09
C SER A 268 -43.57 11.20 -3.57
N CYS A 269 -44.63 11.76 -4.15
CA CYS A 269 -44.97 11.59 -5.57
C CYS A 269 -43.90 12.19 -6.49
N SER A 270 -43.40 13.39 -6.19
CA SER A 270 -42.33 14.02 -6.97
C SER A 270 -41.02 13.24 -6.90
N SER A 271 -40.66 12.73 -5.71
CA SER A 271 -39.48 11.89 -5.50
C SER A 271 -39.62 10.55 -6.23
N TYR A 272 -40.79 9.93 -6.17
CA TYR A 272 -41.08 8.71 -6.90
C TYR A 272 -40.99 8.91 -8.41
N LYS A 273 -41.50 10.04 -8.92
CA LYS A 273 -41.39 10.39 -10.34
C LYS A 273 -39.94 10.44 -10.81
N ALA A 274 -39.08 11.15 -10.09
CA ALA A 274 -37.65 11.23 -10.42
C ALA A 274 -36.97 9.85 -10.37
N PHE A 275 -37.30 9.03 -9.36
CA PHE A 275 -36.84 7.65 -9.27
C PHE A 275 -37.30 6.81 -10.47
N TYR A 276 -38.58 6.88 -10.81
CA TYR A 276 -39.20 6.14 -11.91
C TYR A 276 -38.57 6.50 -13.26
N GLU A 277 -38.44 7.80 -13.56
CA GLU A 277 -37.80 8.28 -14.80
C GLU A 277 -36.36 7.78 -14.93
N LYS A 278 -35.60 7.79 -13.82
CA LYS A 278 -34.23 7.28 -13.81
C LYS A 278 -34.18 5.76 -14.01
N CYS A 279 -35.11 5.02 -13.41
CA CYS A 279 -35.25 3.59 -13.64
C CYS A 279 -35.63 3.27 -15.10
N GLN A 280 -36.49 4.07 -15.73
CA GLN A 280 -36.83 3.91 -17.14
C GLN A 280 -35.62 4.17 -18.05
N GLN A 281 -34.86 5.24 -17.81
CA GLN A 281 -33.63 5.52 -18.57
C GLN A 281 -32.64 4.36 -18.51
N ILE A 282 -32.52 3.73 -17.34
CA ILE A 282 -31.67 2.53 -17.17
C ILE A 282 -32.28 1.32 -17.89
N ALA A 283 -33.60 1.15 -17.84
CA ALA A 283 -34.30 0.01 -18.42
C ALA A 283 -34.38 0.02 -19.96
N GLU A 284 -34.41 1.20 -20.58
CA GLU A 284 -34.35 1.36 -22.03
C GLU A 284 -33.00 0.92 -22.61
N ASP A 285 -31.95 0.97 -21.81
CA ASP A 285 -30.62 0.48 -22.17
C ASP A 285 -30.43 -0.96 -21.68
N GLN A 286 -30.78 -1.91 -22.56
CA GLN A 286 -30.66 -3.35 -22.27
C GLN A 286 -29.23 -3.78 -21.92
N ASP A 287 -28.21 -3.09 -22.44
CA ASP A 287 -26.81 -3.39 -22.13
C ASP A 287 -26.47 -2.92 -20.70
N LYS A 288 -26.87 -1.70 -20.33
CA LYS A 288 -26.73 -1.21 -18.95
C LYS A 288 -27.47 -2.08 -17.94
N LEU A 289 -28.68 -2.56 -18.26
CA LEU A 289 -29.45 -3.38 -17.32
C LEU A 289 -28.78 -4.74 -17.08
N LYS A 290 -28.23 -5.37 -18.14
CA LYS A 290 -27.38 -6.57 -18.01
C LYS A 290 -26.16 -6.29 -17.15
N LYS A 291 -25.47 -5.18 -17.40
CA LYS A 291 -24.29 -4.71 -16.66
C LYS A 291 -24.60 -4.53 -15.17
N ILE A 292 -25.70 -3.87 -14.82
CA ILE A 292 -26.17 -3.64 -13.45
C ILE A 292 -26.48 -4.94 -12.71
N ASN A 293 -27.04 -5.94 -13.41
CA ASN A 293 -27.38 -7.24 -12.85
C ASN A 293 -26.16 -8.16 -12.69
N LEU A 294 -25.13 -7.98 -13.52
CA LEU A 294 -23.86 -8.70 -13.37
C LEU A 294 -23.01 -8.16 -12.21
N GLU A 295 -23.07 -6.85 -11.94
CA GLU A 295 -22.22 -6.20 -10.92
C GLU A 295 -22.22 -6.89 -9.54
N PRO A 296 -23.36 -7.27 -8.92
CA PRO A 296 -23.35 -7.96 -7.63
C PRO A 296 -22.64 -9.30 -7.66
N LEU A 297 -22.83 -10.06 -8.74
CA LEU A 297 -22.20 -11.37 -8.93
C LEU A 297 -20.68 -11.21 -9.04
N LEU A 298 -20.23 -10.25 -9.87
CA LEU A 298 -18.80 -10.00 -10.07
C LEU A 298 -18.13 -9.44 -8.82
N SER A 299 -18.78 -8.48 -8.13
CA SER A 299 -18.30 -7.91 -6.86
C SER A 299 -18.21 -8.97 -5.75
N GLN A 300 -19.22 -9.83 -5.63
CA GLN A 300 -19.21 -10.91 -4.64
C GLN A 300 -18.18 -11.98 -4.99
N GLY A 301 -18.06 -12.35 -6.27
CA GLY A 301 -17.01 -13.24 -6.76
C GLY A 301 -15.63 -12.70 -6.42
N LEU A 302 -15.36 -11.43 -6.72
CA LEU A 302 -14.10 -10.77 -6.40
C LEU A 302 -13.82 -10.79 -4.89
N SER A 303 -14.81 -10.44 -4.07
CA SER A 303 -14.71 -10.44 -2.61
C SER A 303 -14.38 -11.83 -2.03
N ILE A 304 -15.03 -12.89 -2.51
CA ILE A 304 -14.78 -14.27 -2.09
C ILE A 304 -13.33 -14.67 -2.42
N LEU A 305 -12.89 -14.31 -3.61
CA LEU A 305 -11.53 -14.60 -4.07
C LEU A 305 -10.53 -13.78 -3.24
N GLU A 306 -10.68 -12.47 -3.11
CA GLU A 306 -9.78 -11.58 -2.34
C GLU A 306 -9.67 -11.98 -0.86
N ARG A 307 -10.79 -12.31 -0.22
CA ARG A 307 -10.84 -12.75 1.20
C ARG A 307 -10.38 -14.20 1.42
N ARG A 308 -9.99 -14.90 0.35
CA ARG A 308 -9.58 -16.32 0.38
C ARG A 308 -10.63 -17.24 1.01
N LEU A 309 -11.92 -16.95 0.76
CA LEU A 309 -13.01 -17.85 1.16
C LEU A 309 -13.16 -19.03 0.18
N TYR A 310 -12.61 -18.89 -1.02
CA TYR A 310 -12.50 -19.92 -2.05
C TYR A 310 -11.05 -19.95 -2.55
N GLU A 311 -10.40 -21.10 -2.40
CA GLU A 311 -8.96 -21.25 -2.65
C GLU A 311 -8.63 -22.14 -3.85
N ASP A 312 -9.64 -22.74 -4.50
CA ASP A 312 -9.44 -23.58 -5.68
C ASP A 312 -9.22 -22.70 -6.92
N ASP A 313 -8.36 -23.14 -7.83
CA ASP A 313 -8.12 -22.48 -9.13
C ASP A 313 -9.15 -22.91 -10.18
N LYS A 314 -10.40 -22.71 -9.76
CA LYS A 314 -11.57 -22.88 -10.58
C LYS A 314 -12.41 -21.63 -10.41
N CYS A 315 -13.18 -21.29 -11.42
CA CYS A 315 -14.21 -20.29 -11.22
C CYS A 315 -15.18 -20.78 -10.12
N PRO A 316 -15.41 -20.04 -9.02
CA PRO A 316 -16.31 -20.46 -7.95
C PRO A 316 -17.78 -20.56 -8.39
N LEU A 317 -18.09 -20.11 -9.61
CA LEU A 317 -19.42 -20.14 -10.19
C LEU A 317 -19.62 -21.31 -11.18
N CYS A 318 -18.79 -21.39 -12.22
CA CYS A 318 -18.93 -22.43 -13.26
C CYS A 318 -18.03 -23.65 -13.06
N LEU A 319 -17.11 -23.60 -12.09
CA LEU A 319 -16.13 -24.65 -11.77
C LEU A 319 -15.18 -25.00 -12.93
N GLU A 320 -15.14 -24.17 -13.97
CA GLU A 320 -14.13 -24.26 -15.03
C GLU A 320 -12.76 -23.92 -14.47
N ASP A 321 -11.75 -24.64 -14.95
CA ASP A 321 -10.36 -24.44 -14.55
C ASP A 321 -9.91 -23.04 -14.98
N LYS A 322 -9.64 -22.20 -13.98
CA LYS A 322 -9.24 -20.82 -14.18
C LYS A 322 -8.60 -20.28 -12.93
N SER A 323 -7.45 -19.64 -13.13
CA SER A 323 -6.69 -18.97 -12.10
C SER A 323 -7.52 -18.10 -11.18
N ARG A 324 -7.36 -18.27 -9.87
CA ARG A 324 -7.86 -17.27 -8.92
C ARG A 324 -7.24 -15.90 -9.20
N ALA A 325 -5.96 -15.81 -9.58
CA ALA A 325 -5.30 -14.53 -9.85
C ALA A 325 -5.81 -13.88 -11.14
N GLU A 326 -5.91 -14.63 -12.24
CA GLU A 326 -6.47 -14.10 -13.49
C GLU A 326 -7.97 -13.78 -13.33
N LEU A 327 -8.70 -14.58 -12.57
CA LEU A 327 -10.12 -14.33 -12.28
C LEU A 327 -10.28 -13.06 -11.45
N ILE A 328 -9.41 -12.81 -10.46
CA ILE A 328 -9.40 -11.54 -9.72
C ILE A 328 -9.13 -10.37 -10.68
N ASP A 329 -8.11 -10.45 -11.54
CA ASP A 329 -7.76 -9.37 -12.48
C ASP A 329 -8.86 -9.13 -13.52
N GLU A 330 -9.44 -10.19 -14.10
CA GLU A 330 -10.56 -10.09 -15.02
C GLU A 330 -11.80 -9.50 -14.34
N LEU A 331 -12.13 -9.96 -13.12
CA LEU A 331 -13.26 -9.40 -12.37
C LEU A 331 -13.03 -7.93 -12.04
N ARG A 332 -11.82 -7.51 -11.68
CA ARG A 332 -11.47 -6.11 -11.47
C ARG A 332 -11.67 -5.29 -12.74
N LYS A 333 -11.15 -5.75 -13.88
CA LYS A 333 -11.31 -5.08 -15.18
C LYS A 333 -12.77 -4.97 -15.60
N ARG A 334 -13.53 -6.07 -15.47
CA ARG A 334 -14.98 -6.09 -15.78
C ARG A 334 -15.75 -5.16 -14.84
N LEU A 335 -15.39 -5.09 -13.55
CA LEU A 335 -16.01 -4.15 -12.62
C LEU A 335 -15.67 -2.69 -12.95
N GLU A 336 -14.48 -2.41 -13.47
CA GLU A 336 -14.08 -1.09 -13.94
C GLU A 336 -14.92 -0.66 -15.16
N GLU A 337 -15.14 -1.56 -16.12
CA GLU A 337 -16.06 -1.34 -17.26
C GLU A 337 -17.52 -1.10 -16.82
N LEU A 338 -17.90 -1.63 -15.64
CA LEU A 338 -19.23 -1.46 -15.03
C LEU A 338 -19.35 -0.21 -14.16
N ALA A 339 -18.27 0.54 -13.92
CA ALA A 339 -18.25 1.61 -12.92
C ALA A 339 -19.30 2.70 -13.19
N ILE A 340 -19.52 3.07 -14.46
CA ILE A 340 -20.54 4.07 -14.85
C ILE A 340 -21.95 3.54 -14.54
N ALA A 341 -22.25 2.30 -14.97
CA ALA A 341 -23.54 1.67 -14.73
C ALA A 341 -23.82 1.49 -13.23
N LYS A 342 -22.77 1.21 -12.44
CA LYS A 342 -22.83 1.15 -10.97
C LYS A 342 -23.16 2.52 -10.36
N ARG A 343 -22.50 3.60 -10.79
CA ARG A 343 -22.82 4.96 -10.30
C ARG A 343 -24.27 5.33 -10.60
N GLU A 344 -24.79 5.00 -11.78
CA GLU A 344 -26.19 5.24 -12.14
C GLU A 344 -27.17 4.41 -11.29
N LYS A 345 -26.86 3.13 -11.07
CA LYS A 345 -27.61 2.23 -10.16
C LYS A 345 -27.66 2.78 -8.74
N ASP A 346 -26.50 3.18 -8.20
CA ASP A 346 -26.41 3.72 -6.84
C ASP A 346 -27.22 5.01 -6.69
N ALA A 347 -27.20 5.88 -7.70
CA ALA A 347 -28.04 7.08 -7.73
C ALA A 347 -29.55 6.75 -7.77
N ALA A 348 -29.96 5.71 -8.50
CA ALA A 348 -31.35 5.26 -8.52
C ALA A 348 -31.78 4.64 -7.17
N ILE A 349 -30.92 3.83 -6.54
CA ILE A 349 -31.15 3.29 -5.19
C ILE A 349 -31.26 4.43 -4.15
N GLU A 350 -30.46 5.48 -4.30
CA GLU A 350 -30.55 6.67 -3.46
C GLU A 350 -31.91 7.39 -3.63
N GLY A 351 -32.40 7.48 -4.86
CA GLY A 351 -33.75 7.99 -5.17
C GLY A 351 -34.87 7.13 -4.54
N LYS A 352 -34.74 5.80 -4.59
CA LYS A 352 -35.64 4.86 -3.91
C LYS A 352 -35.68 5.11 -2.40
N ASN A 353 -34.52 5.16 -1.75
CA ASN A 353 -34.41 5.35 -0.31
C ASN A 353 -34.96 6.71 0.14
N THR A 354 -34.75 7.76 -0.67
CA THR A 354 -35.29 9.09 -0.41
C THR A 354 -36.82 9.08 -0.46
N THR A 355 -37.39 8.43 -1.49
CA THR A 355 -38.85 8.25 -1.61
C THR A 355 -39.43 7.48 -0.42
N GLN A 356 -38.76 6.41 0.04
CA GLN A 356 -39.17 5.67 1.23
C GLN A 356 -39.23 6.55 2.48
N ARG A 357 -38.22 7.39 2.73
CA ARG A 357 -38.21 8.30 3.88
C ARG A 357 -39.34 9.31 3.81
N PHE A 358 -39.64 9.87 2.63
CA PHE A 358 -40.78 10.79 2.47
C PHE A 358 -42.13 10.12 2.78
N ILE A 359 -42.35 8.89 2.31
CA ILE A 359 -43.60 8.16 2.58
C ILE A 359 -43.71 7.79 4.05
N GLN A 360 -42.61 7.39 4.69
CA GLN A 360 -42.57 7.14 6.14
C GLN A 360 -42.90 8.41 6.95
N GLY A 361 -42.36 9.56 6.54
CA GLY A 361 -42.73 10.86 7.11
C GLY A 361 -44.22 11.14 6.98
N ALA A 362 -44.78 10.93 5.77
CA ALA A 362 -46.21 11.10 5.52
C ALA A 362 -47.08 10.17 6.40
N LEU A 363 -46.71 8.90 6.55
CA LEU A 363 -47.40 7.95 7.43
C LEU A 363 -47.37 8.39 8.90
N SER A 364 -46.22 8.87 9.37
CA SER A 364 -46.08 9.37 10.75
C SER A 364 -47.04 10.52 11.05
N GLU A 365 -47.29 11.41 10.08
CA GLU A 365 -48.25 12.51 10.24
C GLU A 365 -49.69 11.98 10.40
N ILE A 366 -50.13 11.04 9.54
CA ILE A 366 -51.46 10.41 9.66
C ILE A 366 -51.60 9.64 10.96
N GLU A 367 -50.58 8.85 11.34
CA GLU A 367 -50.62 8.08 12.59
C GLU A 367 -50.69 8.98 13.83
N THR A 368 -50.11 10.17 13.75
CA THR A 368 -50.25 11.18 14.81
C THR A 368 -51.66 11.77 14.81
N ALA A 369 -52.25 12.03 13.64
CA ALA A 369 -53.64 12.47 13.52
C ALA A 369 -54.64 11.44 14.11
N LEU A 370 -54.47 10.16 13.80
CA LEU A 370 -55.38 9.08 14.25
C LEU A 370 -55.40 8.86 15.77
N LYS A 371 -54.40 9.37 16.51
CA LYS A 371 -54.33 9.29 17.98
C LYS A 371 -55.17 10.35 18.68
N GLU A 372 -55.67 11.34 17.94
CA GLU A 372 -56.39 12.48 18.50
C GLU A 372 -57.85 12.14 18.84
N LYS A 373 -58.28 12.57 20.03
CA LYS A 373 -59.59 12.22 20.61
C LYS A 373 -60.77 12.68 19.76
N CYS A 374 -60.63 13.78 19.01
CA CYS A 374 -61.72 14.26 18.17
C CYS A 374 -62.13 13.24 17.10
N LEU A 375 -61.27 12.30 16.69
CA LEU A 375 -61.66 11.28 15.71
C LEU A 375 -62.42 10.09 16.33
N LEU A 376 -62.42 9.97 17.66
CA LEU A 376 -63.04 8.84 18.39
C LEU A 376 -64.51 9.08 18.76
N VAL A 377 -65.07 10.25 18.46
CA VAL A 377 -66.51 10.54 18.65
C VAL A 377 -67.34 9.98 17.49
N GLU A 378 -68.55 9.50 17.79
CA GLU A 378 -69.45 8.85 16.82
C GLU A 378 -69.72 9.70 15.57
N GLU A 379 -69.85 11.02 15.73
CA GLU A 379 -70.09 11.97 14.63
C GLU A 379 -68.98 11.96 13.56
N ASN A 380 -67.75 11.61 13.92
CA ASN A 380 -66.61 11.57 12.99
C ASN A 380 -66.27 10.14 12.54
N SER A 381 -67.10 9.13 12.84
CA SER A 381 -66.82 7.73 12.49
C SER A 381 -66.63 7.50 10.98
N ALA A 382 -67.35 8.25 10.12
CA ALA A 382 -67.16 8.23 8.68
C ALA A 382 -65.81 8.85 8.27
N LEU A 383 -65.45 9.99 8.85
CA LEU A 383 -64.18 10.69 8.59
C LEU A 383 -62.98 9.86 9.07
N LEU A 384 -63.11 9.18 10.22
CA LEU A 384 -62.10 8.27 10.73
C LEU A 384 -61.81 7.14 9.73
N LYS A 385 -62.84 6.50 9.19
CA LYS A 385 -62.69 5.46 8.17
C LYS A 385 -62.00 5.97 6.91
N GLU A 386 -62.29 7.19 6.47
CA GLU A 386 -61.60 7.79 5.32
C GLU A 386 -60.10 8.03 5.61
N ILE A 387 -59.74 8.52 6.81
CA ILE A 387 -58.34 8.71 7.20
C ILE A 387 -57.61 7.36 7.32
N GLU A 388 -58.27 6.33 7.86
CA GLU A 388 -57.72 4.96 7.93
C GLU A 388 -57.49 4.39 6.52
N GLN A 389 -58.43 4.57 5.59
CA GLN A 389 -58.26 4.14 4.19
C GLN A 389 -57.07 4.85 3.51
N ILE A 390 -56.88 6.14 3.79
CA ILE A 390 -55.74 6.91 3.31
C ILE A 390 -54.43 6.36 3.89
N LYS A 391 -54.41 6.02 5.19
CA LYS A 391 -53.26 5.37 5.85
C LYS A 391 -52.92 4.04 5.18
N GLU A 392 -53.91 3.19 4.94
CA GLU A 392 -53.72 1.89 4.29
C GLU A 392 -53.15 2.03 2.88
N THR A 393 -53.70 2.98 2.10
CA THR A 393 -53.24 3.28 0.74
C THR A 393 -51.79 3.76 0.74
N THR A 394 -51.43 4.65 1.66
CA THR A 394 -50.07 5.16 1.81
C THR A 394 -49.11 4.07 2.27
N SER A 395 -49.56 3.19 3.17
CA SER A 395 -48.78 2.03 3.64
C SER A 395 -48.52 1.03 2.51
N ALA A 396 -49.52 0.79 1.66
CA ALA A 396 -49.37 -0.04 0.47
C ALA A 396 -48.34 0.57 -0.51
N ALA A 397 -48.31 1.89 -0.68
CA ALA A 397 -47.30 2.57 -1.49
C ALA A 397 -45.88 2.41 -0.90
N LEU A 398 -45.74 2.44 0.44
CA LEU A 398 -44.47 2.14 1.11
C LEU A 398 -43.99 0.72 0.80
N GLU A 399 -44.88 -0.26 0.84
CA GLU A 399 -44.56 -1.65 0.48
C GLU A 399 -44.19 -1.81 -0.99
N LYS A 400 -44.89 -1.11 -1.91
CA LYS A 400 -44.53 -1.07 -3.34
C LYS A 400 -43.11 -0.55 -3.55
N ILE A 401 -42.76 0.62 -2.98
CA ILE A 401 -41.40 1.16 -3.12
C ILE A 401 -40.35 0.29 -2.43
N ARG A 402 -40.69 -0.43 -1.34
CA ARG A 402 -39.76 -1.40 -0.71
C ARG A 402 -39.40 -2.53 -1.67
N LYS A 403 -40.40 -3.07 -2.37
CA LYS A 403 -40.25 -4.15 -3.35
C LYS A 403 -39.63 -3.70 -4.68
N ALA A 404 -39.75 -2.42 -5.04
CA ALA A 404 -39.19 -1.89 -6.29
C ALA A 404 -37.70 -2.23 -6.44
N SER A 405 -37.34 -2.87 -7.55
CA SER A 405 -35.98 -3.36 -7.81
C SER A 405 -35.57 -3.01 -9.24
N LEU A 406 -34.37 -2.44 -9.40
CA LEU A 406 -33.79 -2.20 -10.73
C LEU A 406 -33.49 -3.50 -11.47
N SER A 407 -33.21 -4.57 -10.73
CA SER A 407 -32.95 -5.89 -11.30
C SER A 407 -34.21 -6.58 -11.80
N GLU A 408 -35.37 -6.19 -11.28
CA GLU A 408 -36.68 -6.70 -11.67
C GLU A 408 -37.60 -5.50 -11.99
N PRO A 409 -37.43 -4.86 -13.17
CA PRO A 409 -38.15 -3.62 -13.51
C PRO A 409 -39.67 -3.74 -13.48
N GLU A 410 -40.19 -4.96 -13.64
CA GLU A 410 -41.61 -5.30 -13.54
C GLU A 410 -42.20 -5.00 -12.14
N LEU A 411 -41.35 -5.03 -11.10
CA LEU A 411 -41.74 -4.66 -9.73
C LEU A 411 -41.80 -3.14 -9.52
N ILE A 412 -41.39 -2.33 -10.49
CA ILE A 412 -41.46 -0.87 -10.44
C ILE A 412 -42.82 -0.45 -11.00
N ASN A 413 -43.74 -0.06 -10.12
CA ASN A 413 -45.07 0.39 -10.51
C ASN A 413 -45.02 1.63 -11.42
N ARG A 414 -45.94 1.73 -12.38
CA ARG A 414 -46.15 2.97 -13.14
C ARG A 414 -46.56 4.10 -12.20
N LEU A 415 -46.34 5.34 -12.61
CA LEU A 415 -46.66 6.53 -11.83
C LEU A 415 -48.13 6.53 -11.36
N GLU A 416 -49.04 6.13 -12.25
CA GLU A 416 -50.49 6.06 -12.01
C GLU A 416 -50.88 4.96 -11.02
N ASP A 417 -50.12 3.86 -11.00
CA ASP A 417 -50.38 2.68 -10.16
C ASP A 417 -49.66 2.74 -8.81
N PHE A 418 -48.76 3.71 -8.62
CA PHE A 418 -47.92 3.78 -7.43
C PHE A 418 -48.75 4.09 -6.18
N ILE A 419 -49.46 5.22 -6.21
CA ILE A 419 -50.32 5.67 -5.13
C ILE A 419 -51.60 6.28 -5.72
N ASN A 420 -52.72 5.58 -5.52
CA ASN A 420 -54.02 6.04 -5.99
C ASN A 420 -54.80 6.62 -4.83
N LEU A 421 -54.58 7.91 -4.57
CA LEU A 421 -55.10 8.61 -3.40
C LEU A 421 -56.02 9.73 -3.88
N ASP A 422 -57.26 9.73 -3.39
CA ASP A 422 -58.25 10.75 -3.72
C ASP A 422 -57.94 12.04 -2.95
N ILE A 423 -57.13 12.91 -3.55
CA ILE A 423 -56.78 14.22 -2.99
C ILE A 423 -58.02 15.09 -2.74
N PRO A 424 -59.02 15.13 -3.65
CA PRO A 424 -60.32 15.75 -3.35
C PRO A 424 -60.99 15.20 -2.09
N ALA A 425 -61.03 13.87 -1.90
CA ALA A 425 -61.59 13.28 -0.67
C ALA A 425 -60.82 13.72 0.58
N LEU A 426 -59.49 13.71 0.56
CA LEU A 426 -58.67 14.25 1.67
C LEU A 426 -59.02 15.72 1.96
N GLN A 427 -59.22 16.54 0.92
CA GLN A 427 -59.63 17.93 1.10
C GLN A 427 -61.05 18.06 1.68
N ASN A 428 -61.95 17.16 1.32
CA ASN A 428 -63.30 17.09 1.89
C ASN A 428 -63.26 16.71 3.38
N VAL A 429 -62.42 15.74 3.77
CA VAL A 429 -62.17 15.39 5.18
C VAL A 429 -61.69 16.60 5.96
N ILE A 430 -60.65 17.28 5.46
CA ILE A 430 -60.10 18.48 6.08
C ILE A 430 -61.19 19.57 6.24
N SER A 431 -62.00 19.77 5.20
CA SER A 431 -63.08 20.76 5.21
C SER A 431 -64.17 20.40 6.22
N ALA A 432 -64.58 19.13 6.30
CA ALA A 432 -65.57 18.64 7.25
C ALA A 432 -65.10 18.77 8.70
N LEU A 433 -63.84 18.41 8.99
CA LEU A 433 -63.22 18.61 10.31
C LEU A 433 -63.13 20.10 10.67
N THR A 434 -62.85 20.96 9.68
CA THR A 434 -62.82 22.42 9.87
C THR A 434 -64.21 22.96 10.22
N VAL A 435 -65.27 22.47 9.56
CA VAL A 435 -66.66 22.82 9.89
C VAL A 435 -67.03 22.33 11.29
N ASN A 436 -66.65 21.10 11.66
CA ASN A 436 -66.93 20.57 13.00
C ASN A 436 -66.17 21.34 14.10
N LYS A 437 -64.92 21.73 13.85
CA LYS A 437 -64.18 22.69 14.69
C LYS A 437 -64.93 24.01 14.83
N ALA A 438 -65.43 24.58 13.71
CA ALA A 438 -66.14 25.84 13.72
C ALA A 438 -67.45 25.77 14.54
N LYS A 439 -68.17 24.64 14.53
CA LYS A 439 -69.39 24.43 15.33
C LYS A 439 -69.15 24.61 16.84
N ILE A 440 -68.02 24.11 17.34
CA ILE A 440 -67.60 24.27 18.76
C ILE A 440 -67.43 25.76 19.10
N ILE A 441 -66.82 26.51 18.18
CA ILE A 441 -66.57 27.95 18.35
C ILE A 441 -67.88 28.75 18.25
N THR A 442 -68.75 28.43 17.30
CA THR A 442 -70.02 29.15 17.10
C THR A 442 -71.02 28.93 18.23
N GLY A 443 -71.01 27.76 18.87
CA GLY A 443 -71.87 27.46 20.02
C GLY A 443 -71.55 28.30 21.27
N LYS A 444 -70.39 28.98 21.29
CA LYS A 444 -69.94 29.87 22.38
C LYS A 444 -69.53 31.26 21.88
N LYS A 445 -69.97 31.67 20.68
CA LYS A 445 -69.55 32.93 20.04
C LYS A 445 -69.96 34.19 20.80
N ASP A 446 -71.05 34.09 21.57
CA ASP A 446 -71.54 35.18 22.43
C ASP A 446 -70.79 35.27 23.77
N ASP A 447 -69.96 34.26 24.11
CA ASP A 447 -69.03 34.33 25.24
C ASP A 447 -67.70 34.95 24.81
N LEU A 448 -67.58 36.25 25.05
CA LEU A 448 -66.36 37.02 24.80
C LEU A 448 -65.14 36.43 25.52
N THR A 449 -65.33 35.88 26.73
CA THR A 449 -64.26 35.28 27.55
C THR A 449 -63.71 34.04 26.86
N PHE A 450 -64.61 33.16 26.40
CA PHE A 450 -64.24 31.95 25.67
C PHE A 450 -63.53 32.27 24.35
N THR A 451 -64.05 33.25 23.60
CA THR A 451 -63.48 33.66 22.30
C THR A 451 -62.06 34.19 22.46
N VAL A 452 -61.82 35.08 23.44
CA VAL A 452 -60.49 35.62 23.72
C VAL A 452 -59.54 34.54 24.23
N TYR A 453 -60.00 33.68 25.15
CA TYR A 453 -59.21 32.54 25.64
C TYR A 453 -58.74 31.64 24.47
N SER A 454 -59.67 31.23 23.60
CA SER A 454 -59.40 30.30 22.49
C SER A 454 -58.36 30.86 21.53
N LYS A 455 -58.48 32.16 21.18
CA LYS A 455 -57.49 32.86 20.34
C LYS A 455 -56.11 32.92 20.99
N ILE A 456 -56.03 33.35 22.26
CA ILE A 456 -54.76 33.46 22.99
C ILE A 456 -54.08 32.09 23.10
N PHE A 457 -54.86 31.05 23.41
CA PHE A 457 -54.34 29.69 23.52
C PHE A 457 -53.77 29.19 22.19
N SER A 458 -54.52 29.35 21.09
CA SER A 458 -54.09 28.91 19.76
C SER A 458 -52.84 29.66 19.28
N ILE A 459 -52.79 30.98 19.45
CA ILE A 459 -51.61 31.80 19.09
C ILE A 459 -50.40 31.40 19.94
N ARG A 460 -50.57 31.20 21.25
CA ARG A 460 -49.50 30.73 22.14
C ARG A 460 -48.94 29.40 21.67
N GLN A 461 -49.80 28.44 21.35
CA GLN A 461 -49.37 27.12 20.89
C GLN A 461 -48.59 27.23 19.57
N SER A 462 -49.18 27.89 18.56
CA SER A 462 -48.54 28.04 17.24
C SER A 462 -47.23 28.80 17.31
N TYR A 463 -47.15 29.87 18.11
CA TYR A 463 -45.92 30.65 18.28
C TYR A 463 -44.82 29.86 19.00
N ASN A 464 -45.17 29.10 20.06
CA ASN A 464 -44.21 28.23 20.75
C ASN A 464 -43.67 27.14 19.81
N GLU A 465 -44.52 26.55 18.99
CA GLU A 465 -44.12 25.56 17.98
C GLU A 465 -43.21 26.18 16.91
N ILE A 466 -43.53 27.36 16.38
CA ILE A 466 -42.65 28.12 15.48
C ILE A 466 -41.28 28.35 16.12
N LYS A 467 -41.25 28.79 17.39
CA LYS A 467 -40.00 29.04 18.12
C LYS A 467 -39.18 27.75 18.28
N SER A 468 -39.85 26.62 18.55
CA SER A 468 -39.20 25.31 18.64
C SER A 468 -38.63 24.84 17.29
N MET A 469 -39.38 25.01 16.20
CA MET A 469 -38.98 24.62 14.84
C MET A 469 -37.85 25.50 14.31
N LYS A 470 -37.90 26.81 14.55
CA LYS A 470 -36.79 27.73 14.21
C LYS A 470 -35.50 27.31 14.91
N LYS A 471 -35.57 27.04 16.23
CA LYS A 471 -34.42 26.55 17.00
C LYS A 471 -33.89 25.21 16.47
N ALA A 472 -34.77 24.27 16.16
CA ALA A 472 -34.38 22.97 15.63
C ALA A 472 -33.74 23.11 14.23
N SER A 473 -34.32 23.92 13.34
CA SER A 473 -33.81 24.21 12.00
C SER A 473 -32.41 24.84 12.06
N GLU A 474 -32.23 25.84 12.93
CA GLU A 474 -30.95 26.50 13.16
C GLU A 474 -29.90 25.51 13.67
N PHE A 475 -30.26 24.67 14.65
CA PHE A 475 -29.36 23.63 15.17
C PHE A 475 -28.93 22.63 14.09
N PHE A 476 -29.86 22.09 13.29
CA PHE A 476 -29.53 21.17 12.20
C PHE A 476 -28.72 21.85 11.10
N SER A 477 -29.01 23.12 10.79
CA SER A 477 -28.24 23.91 9.82
C SER A 477 -26.80 24.12 10.29
N GLN A 478 -26.60 24.48 11.57
CA GLN A 478 -25.27 24.60 12.17
C GLN A 478 -24.51 23.25 12.14
N GLN A 479 -25.17 22.14 12.44
CA GLN A 479 -24.58 20.81 12.34
C GLN A 479 -24.17 20.48 10.90
N GLN A 480 -25.03 20.76 9.91
CA GLN A 480 -24.72 20.55 8.50
C GLN A 480 -23.49 21.37 8.08
N GLN A 481 -23.48 22.68 8.39
CA GLN A 481 -22.35 23.56 8.07
C GLN A 481 -21.07 23.08 8.73
N SER A 482 -21.11 22.68 10.00
CA SER A 482 -19.96 22.16 10.73
C SER A 482 -19.41 20.88 10.08
N MET A 483 -20.30 19.94 9.73
CA MET A 483 -19.89 18.69 9.07
C MET A 483 -19.32 18.93 7.67
N GLU A 484 -19.89 19.88 6.94
CA GLU A 484 -19.41 20.28 5.62
C GLU A 484 -18.02 20.93 5.68
N LEU A 485 -17.77 21.78 6.69
CA LEU A 485 -16.44 22.32 6.96
C LEU A 485 -15.42 21.22 7.28
N ILE A 486 -15.77 20.27 8.14
CA ILE A 486 -14.91 19.11 8.48
C ILE A 486 -14.58 18.31 7.23
N TYR A 487 -15.59 17.98 6.42
CA TYR A 487 -15.40 17.23 5.17
C TYR A 487 -14.46 17.97 4.21
N ASN A 488 -14.69 19.28 3.99
CA ASN A 488 -13.89 20.07 3.06
C ASN A 488 -12.42 20.19 3.52
N GLU A 489 -12.19 20.47 4.81
CA GLU A 489 -10.82 20.52 5.36
C GLU A 489 -10.14 19.15 5.34
N PHE A 490 -10.89 18.06 5.57
CA PHE A 490 -10.38 16.70 5.45
C PHE A 490 -9.92 16.41 4.01
N VAL A 491 -10.76 16.69 3.00
CA VAL A 491 -10.42 16.49 1.59
C VAL A 491 -9.18 17.30 1.20
N LYS A 492 -9.11 18.56 1.64
CA LYS A 492 -7.94 19.42 1.41
C LYS A 492 -6.66 18.86 2.02
N LYS A 493 -6.71 18.40 3.28
CA LYS A 493 -5.55 17.79 3.95
C LYS A 493 -5.13 16.47 3.33
N GLN A 494 -6.09 15.62 2.97
CA GLN A 494 -5.84 14.37 2.27
C GLN A 494 -5.14 14.63 0.92
N ARG A 495 -5.68 15.54 0.11
CA ARG A 495 -5.11 15.91 -1.19
C ARG A 495 -3.69 16.47 -1.05
N GLY A 496 -3.50 17.41 -0.12
CA GLY A 496 -2.18 17.97 0.17
C GLY A 496 -1.17 16.92 0.63
N GLY A 497 -1.59 15.95 1.45
CA GLY A 497 -0.75 14.85 1.91
C GLY A 497 -0.27 13.95 0.77
N LEU A 498 -1.18 13.50 -0.11
CA LEU A 498 -0.80 12.68 -1.26
C LEU A 498 0.11 13.44 -2.22
N CYS A 499 -0.23 14.68 -2.58
CA CYS A 499 0.58 15.47 -3.51
C CYS A 499 1.99 15.71 -2.96
N SER A 500 2.11 16.10 -1.68
CA SER A 500 3.43 16.30 -1.04
C SER A 500 4.27 15.03 -1.03
N PHE A 501 3.64 13.87 -0.80
CA PHE A 501 4.30 12.58 -0.84
C PHE A 501 4.78 12.22 -2.26
N LEU A 502 3.92 12.38 -3.26
CA LEU A 502 4.27 12.12 -4.65
C LEU A 502 5.38 13.05 -5.14
N GLU A 503 5.36 14.33 -4.77
CA GLU A 503 6.42 15.29 -5.05
C GLU A 503 7.77 14.86 -4.43
N SER A 504 7.76 14.43 -3.17
CA SER A 504 8.96 13.95 -2.48
C SER A 504 9.56 12.72 -3.18
N ILE A 505 8.73 11.73 -3.51
CA ILE A 505 9.20 10.53 -4.22
C ILE A 505 9.66 10.86 -5.63
N SER A 506 8.95 11.74 -6.35
CA SER A 506 9.33 12.20 -7.69
C SER A 506 10.72 12.83 -7.69
N LYS A 507 11.02 13.66 -6.68
CA LYS A 507 12.34 14.25 -6.49
C LYS A 507 13.44 13.19 -6.34
N ASP A 508 13.19 12.17 -5.51
CA ASP A 508 14.13 11.04 -5.34
C ASP A 508 14.30 10.25 -6.64
N ILE A 509 13.22 9.90 -7.34
CA ILE A 509 13.26 9.18 -8.63
C ILE A 509 14.11 9.96 -9.63
N ASN A 510 13.84 11.27 -9.77
CA ASN A 510 14.55 12.12 -10.71
C ASN A 510 16.04 12.27 -10.35
N GLU A 511 16.39 12.45 -9.07
CA GLU A 511 17.80 12.49 -8.63
C GLU A 511 18.54 11.19 -8.99
N LEU A 512 17.93 10.05 -8.64
CA LEU A 512 18.54 8.73 -8.88
C LEU A 512 18.67 8.44 -10.38
N TYR A 513 17.67 8.81 -11.17
CA TYR A 513 17.69 8.60 -12.62
C TYR A 513 18.75 9.45 -13.31
N LEU A 514 18.84 10.74 -12.99
CA LEU A 514 19.85 11.64 -13.55
C LEU A 514 21.27 11.22 -13.15
N PHE A 515 21.46 10.67 -11.95
CA PHE A 515 22.76 10.12 -11.54
C PHE A 515 23.21 8.94 -12.43
N MET A 516 22.26 8.12 -12.90
CA MET A 516 22.56 6.99 -13.79
C MET A 516 22.59 7.35 -15.28
N ASN A 517 22.01 8.49 -15.66
CA ASN A 517 21.74 8.88 -17.05
C ASN A 517 22.05 10.38 -17.27
N ASP A 518 23.24 10.82 -16.88
CA ASP A 518 23.65 12.23 -16.87
C ASP A 518 23.82 12.85 -18.27
N SER A 519 24.10 12.03 -19.28
CA SER A 519 24.27 12.46 -20.68
C SER A 519 22.96 12.52 -21.47
N GLU A 520 21.84 12.16 -20.86
CA GLU A 520 20.59 11.87 -21.54
C GLU A 520 19.61 13.04 -21.42
N ASN A 521 18.87 13.34 -22.48
CA ASN A 521 17.90 14.45 -22.50
C ASN A 521 16.56 14.05 -21.84
N VAL A 522 16.63 13.35 -20.71
CA VAL A 522 15.50 12.85 -19.93
C VAL A 522 15.59 13.41 -18.52
N SER A 523 14.59 14.14 -18.07
CA SER A 523 14.58 14.83 -16.76
C SER A 523 13.15 15.06 -16.27
N GLU A 524 13.00 15.69 -15.11
CA GLU A 524 11.69 16.07 -14.52
C GLU A 524 10.73 14.86 -14.44
N ILE A 525 11.24 13.73 -13.93
CA ILE A 525 10.46 12.51 -13.78
C ILE A 525 9.55 12.61 -12.56
N GLU A 526 8.25 12.61 -12.79
CA GLU A 526 7.24 12.92 -11.79
C GLU A 526 6.08 11.92 -11.77
N LEU A 527 5.65 11.56 -10.57
CA LEU A 527 4.40 10.86 -10.32
C LEU A 527 3.30 11.91 -10.13
N VAL A 528 2.38 11.98 -11.10
CA VAL A 528 1.33 12.99 -11.12
C VAL A 528 -0.02 12.33 -10.83
N PRO A 529 -0.76 12.78 -9.80
CA PRO A 529 -2.10 12.29 -9.53
C PRO A 529 -3.07 12.78 -10.61
N LEU A 530 -4.07 11.96 -10.91
CA LEU A 530 -5.17 12.26 -11.83
C LEU A 530 -6.47 12.37 -11.05
N ASP A 531 -7.25 13.40 -11.33
CA ASP A 531 -8.50 13.70 -10.63
C ASP A 531 -9.72 13.65 -11.55
N GLU A 532 -10.84 13.14 -11.04
CA GLU A 532 -12.19 13.34 -11.59
C GLU A 532 -13.13 13.71 -10.43
N ASP A 533 -13.94 14.77 -10.57
CA ASP A 533 -14.92 15.20 -9.55
C ASP A 533 -14.36 15.32 -8.11
N ASP A 534 -13.14 15.89 -7.96
CA ASP A 534 -12.41 16.00 -6.68
C ASP A 534 -12.08 14.64 -6.01
N GLU A 535 -12.00 13.57 -6.80
CA GLU A 535 -11.55 12.23 -6.41
C GLU A 535 -10.31 11.82 -7.21
N PHE A 536 -9.32 11.21 -6.54
CA PHE A 536 -8.17 10.63 -7.22
C PHE A 536 -8.59 9.36 -7.96
N VAL A 537 -8.41 9.35 -9.29
CA VAL A 537 -8.74 8.20 -10.15
C VAL A 537 -7.52 7.42 -10.60
N GLY A 538 -6.32 8.00 -10.48
CA GLY A 538 -5.10 7.29 -10.80
C GLY A 538 -3.83 8.11 -10.62
N ILE A 539 -2.70 7.49 -10.95
CA ILE A 539 -1.39 8.15 -11.00
C ILE A 539 -0.78 7.87 -12.37
N THR A 540 -0.20 8.89 -12.98
CA THR A 540 0.60 8.76 -14.21
C THR A 540 2.06 9.13 -13.94
N LEU A 541 2.96 8.61 -14.76
CA LEU A 541 4.37 8.97 -14.71
C LEU A 541 4.66 9.91 -15.88
N GLN A 542 4.99 11.15 -15.56
CA GLN A 542 5.34 12.21 -16.50
C GLN A 542 6.85 12.44 -16.48
N PHE A 543 7.42 12.85 -17.60
CA PHE A 543 8.84 13.15 -17.72
C PHE A 543 9.06 14.14 -18.86
N LYS A 544 10.23 14.78 -18.88
CA LYS A 544 10.65 15.68 -19.95
C LYS A 544 11.62 14.96 -20.88
N PHE A 545 11.22 14.80 -22.13
CA PHE A 545 12.00 14.17 -23.20
C PHE A 545 12.44 15.25 -24.21
N HIS A 546 13.75 15.48 -24.34
CA HIS A 546 14.30 16.53 -25.20
C HIS A 546 13.65 17.91 -24.98
N GLY A 547 13.41 18.25 -23.71
CA GLY A 547 12.80 19.53 -23.32
C GLY A 547 11.27 19.57 -23.38
N LYS A 548 10.60 18.51 -23.84
CA LYS A 548 9.13 18.45 -23.94
C LYS A 548 8.52 17.52 -22.89
N PRO A 549 7.46 17.93 -22.18
CA PRO A 549 6.76 17.04 -21.24
C PRO A 549 6.00 15.96 -22.01
N GLU A 550 6.21 14.70 -21.62
CA GLU A 550 5.60 13.52 -22.23
C GLU A 550 5.14 12.53 -21.15
N SER A 551 4.19 11.68 -21.52
CA SER A 551 3.66 10.59 -20.70
C SER A 551 2.92 9.58 -21.60
N PRO A 552 2.94 8.27 -21.30
CA PRO A 552 3.75 7.58 -20.29
C PRO A 552 5.18 7.25 -20.81
N PRO A 553 6.15 6.93 -19.93
CA PRO A 553 7.56 6.68 -20.32
C PRO A 553 7.77 5.59 -21.38
N HIS A 554 6.99 4.51 -21.36
CA HIS A 554 7.11 3.41 -22.35
C HIS A 554 6.74 3.81 -23.78
N LYS A 555 6.22 5.03 -24.00
CA LYS A 555 5.95 5.58 -25.32
C LYS A 555 7.23 5.99 -26.08
N TYR A 556 8.28 6.43 -25.37
CA TYR A 556 9.50 6.98 -25.99
C TYR A 556 10.82 6.46 -25.40
N LEU A 557 10.81 5.95 -24.17
CA LEU A 557 12.03 5.44 -23.54
C LEU A 557 12.34 4.01 -24.04
N SER A 558 13.63 3.73 -24.26
CA SER A 558 14.10 2.38 -24.60
C SER A 558 13.94 1.43 -23.40
N GLU A 559 14.03 0.12 -23.65
CA GLU A 559 13.97 -0.90 -22.59
C GLU A 559 15.04 -0.68 -21.51
N SER A 560 16.27 -0.32 -21.88
CA SER A 560 17.34 -0.02 -20.92
C SER A 560 16.98 1.17 -20.01
N HIS A 561 16.39 2.22 -20.56
CA HIS A 561 15.91 3.37 -19.79
C HIS A 561 14.71 3.03 -18.90
N LEU A 562 13.79 2.19 -19.37
CA LEU A 562 12.66 1.73 -18.56
C LEU A 562 13.12 0.86 -17.40
N ASN A 563 14.10 -0.02 -17.62
CA ASN A 563 14.73 -0.81 -16.56
C ASN A 563 15.45 0.08 -15.54
N CYS A 564 16.22 1.08 -16.00
CA CYS A 564 16.81 2.10 -15.12
C CYS A 564 15.75 2.82 -14.27
N LEU A 565 14.64 3.22 -14.90
CA LEU A 565 13.54 3.88 -14.20
C LEU A 565 12.88 2.95 -13.16
N GLY A 566 12.71 1.66 -13.48
CA GLY A 566 12.21 0.65 -12.55
C GLY A 566 13.10 0.51 -11.31
N ILE A 567 14.42 0.47 -11.51
CA ILE A 567 15.40 0.49 -10.41
C ILE A 567 15.28 1.79 -9.58
N CYS A 568 15.18 2.96 -10.22
CA CYS A 568 15.01 4.23 -9.51
C CYS A 568 13.73 4.26 -8.67
N LEU A 569 12.62 3.77 -9.21
CA LEU A 569 11.34 3.67 -8.52
C LEU A 569 11.45 2.79 -7.27
N PHE A 570 12.06 1.61 -7.42
CA PHE A 570 12.32 0.72 -6.29
C PHE A 570 13.19 1.40 -5.23
N LEU A 571 14.32 1.99 -5.64
CA LEU A 571 15.25 2.62 -4.71
C LEU A 571 14.69 3.89 -4.04
N ALA A 572 13.86 4.67 -4.75
CA ALA A 572 13.11 5.76 -4.15
C ALA A 572 12.09 5.23 -3.12
N SER A 573 11.42 4.11 -3.42
CA SER A 573 10.54 3.44 -2.46
C SER A 573 11.30 2.93 -1.22
N VAL A 574 12.52 2.42 -1.38
CA VAL A 574 13.41 2.03 -0.27
C VAL A 574 13.75 3.25 0.60
N ARG A 575 14.08 4.39 -0.01
CA ARG A 575 14.29 5.64 0.74
C ARG A 575 13.03 6.10 1.46
N ALA A 576 11.85 5.96 0.88
CA ALA A 576 10.61 6.39 1.51
C ALA A 576 10.20 5.46 2.66
N PHE A 577 10.29 4.15 2.46
CA PHE A 577 9.59 3.16 3.30
C PHE A 577 10.49 2.25 4.12
N ASN A 578 11.67 1.88 3.61
CA ASN A 578 12.57 0.95 4.30
C ASN A 578 13.34 1.67 5.42
N LYS A 579 12.68 1.85 6.57
CA LYS A 579 13.18 2.56 7.76
C LYS A 579 13.55 1.61 8.89
N LEU A 580 12.88 0.46 8.97
CA LEU A 580 13.01 -0.57 9.97
C LEU A 580 14.15 -1.54 9.60
N ASN A 581 14.04 -2.22 8.45
CA ASN A 581 14.98 -3.29 8.07
C ASN A 581 16.36 -2.78 7.63
N ARG A 582 16.41 -1.67 6.90
CA ARG A 582 17.63 -1.03 6.38
C ARG A 582 18.56 -1.98 5.60
N PHE A 583 18.00 -3.05 5.02
CA PHE A 583 18.68 -3.88 4.04
C PHE A 583 17.81 -4.03 2.78
N ILE A 584 18.45 -4.32 1.66
CA ILE A 584 17.79 -4.62 0.39
C ILE A 584 18.42 -5.83 -0.27
N VAL A 585 17.61 -6.60 -0.99
CA VAL A 585 18.02 -7.77 -1.78
C VAL A 585 17.78 -7.45 -3.25
N LEU A 586 18.83 -7.54 -4.06
CA LEU A 586 18.79 -7.30 -5.50
C LEU A 586 19.19 -8.60 -6.21
N ASP A 587 18.22 -9.26 -6.84
CA ASP A 587 18.41 -10.55 -7.49
C ASP A 587 18.45 -10.40 -9.01
N ASP A 588 19.65 -10.50 -9.59
CA ASP A 588 19.90 -10.47 -11.03
C ASP A 588 19.24 -9.26 -11.73
N VAL A 589 19.25 -8.09 -11.08
CA VAL A 589 18.57 -6.87 -11.57
C VAL A 589 19.14 -6.30 -12.88
N ILE A 590 20.27 -6.84 -13.36
CA ILE A 590 20.87 -6.53 -14.65
C ILE A 590 21.00 -7.83 -15.45
N SER A 591 20.42 -7.86 -16.65
CA SER A 591 20.62 -8.92 -17.64
C SER A 591 21.07 -8.38 -19.02
N SER A 592 20.87 -7.08 -19.31
CA SER A 592 21.12 -6.50 -20.64
C SER A 592 21.49 -5.00 -20.64
N PHE A 593 22.12 -4.50 -19.58
CA PHE A 593 22.55 -3.09 -19.53
C PHE A 593 23.78 -2.84 -20.42
N ASP A 594 23.80 -1.71 -21.12
CA ASP A 594 25.03 -1.19 -21.75
C ASP A 594 26.11 -0.93 -20.70
N THR A 595 27.37 -1.13 -21.08
CA THR A 595 28.56 -1.03 -20.20
C THR A 595 28.61 0.29 -19.41
N ASN A 596 28.13 1.39 -19.98
CA ASN A 596 28.12 2.70 -19.33
C ASN A 596 27.14 2.79 -18.15
N HIS A 597 25.97 2.13 -18.22
CA HIS A 597 25.00 2.14 -17.13
C HIS A 597 25.42 1.22 -15.98
N ARG A 598 26.11 0.11 -16.29
CA ARG A 598 26.64 -0.86 -15.30
C ARG A 598 27.48 -0.18 -14.21
N ALA A 599 28.47 0.61 -14.61
CA ALA A 599 29.36 1.31 -13.69
C ALA A 599 28.66 2.41 -12.88
N ARG A 600 27.74 3.17 -13.50
CA ARG A 600 26.98 4.22 -12.81
C ARG A 600 26.02 3.63 -11.78
N PHE A 601 25.37 2.51 -12.09
CA PHE A 601 24.51 1.82 -11.14
C PHE A 601 25.30 1.26 -9.95
N ALA A 602 26.45 0.61 -10.19
CA ALA A 602 27.35 0.17 -9.12
C ALA A 602 27.76 1.33 -8.20
N ARG A 603 28.10 2.48 -8.80
CA ARG A 603 28.42 3.71 -8.06
C ARG A 603 27.23 4.22 -7.25
N LEU A 604 26.03 4.21 -7.82
CA LEU A 604 24.80 4.63 -7.13
C LEU A 604 24.55 3.80 -5.87
N LEU A 605 24.65 2.47 -5.95
CA LEU A 605 24.48 1.60 -4.79
C LEU A 605 25.52 1.88 -3.69
N ILE A 606 26.77 2.08 -4.07
CA ILE A 606 27.88 2.27 -3.12
C ILE A 606 27.89 3.67 -2.50
N GLU A 607 27.55 4.70 -3.27
CA GLU A 607 27.63 6.10 -2.80
C GLU A 607 26.31 6.59 -2.19
N LYS A 608 25.17 6.31 -2.84
CA LYS A 608 23.87 6.87 -2.47
C LYS A 608 23.05 5.99 -1.52
N PHE A 609 23.46 4.73 -1.33
CA PHE A 609 22.80 3.74 -0.48
C PHE A 609 23.76 3.06 0.51
N SER A 610 24.85 3.74 0.88
CA SER A 610 25.85 3.24 1.84
C SER A 610 25.30 3.04 3.27
N ASP A 611 24.18 3.69 3.60
CA ASP A 611 23.47 3.51 4.87
C ASP A 611 22.61 2.24 4.92
N TYR A 612 22.37 1.61 3.76
CA TYR A 612 21.67 0.34 3.62
C TYR A 612 22.64 -0.83 3.48
N GLN A 613 22.29 -1.96 4.07
CA GLN A 613 22.97 -3.22 3.80
C GLN A 613 22.43 -3.80 2.48
N ILE A 614 23.31 -4.07 1.53
CA ILE A 614 22.91 -4.51 0.19
C ILE A 614 23.32 -5.97 0.02
N ILE A 615 22.36 -6.83 -0.33
CA ILE A 615 22.59 -8.24 -0.68
C ILE A 615 22.34 -8.36 -2.17
N LEU A 616 23.41 -8.60 -2.92
CA LEU A 616 23.46 -8.38 -4.35
C LEU A 616 23.86 -9.65 -5.08
N PHE A 617 22.95 -10.21 -5.87
CA PHE A 617 23.17 -11.40 -6.68
C PHE A 617 23.31 -11.03 -8.15
N THR A 618 24.30 -11.64 -8.82
CA THR A 618 24.51 -11.44 -10.25
C THR A 618 25.07 -12.69 -10.93
N HIS A 619 24.68 -12.92 -12.19
CA HIS A 619 25.32 -13.84 -13.13
C HIS A 619 26.20 -13.13 -14.17
N GLU A 620 26.20 -11.79 -14.20
CA GLU A 620 26.96 -10.99 -15.14
C GLU A 620 28.39 -10.77 -14.62
N LYS A 621 29.35 -11.53 -15.17
CA LYS A 621 30.74 -11.53 -14.72
C LYS A 621 31.40 -10.13 -14.78
N ASP A 622 31.24 -9.42 -15.88
CA ASP A 622 31.82 -8.08 -16.05
C ASP A 622 31.28 -7.10 -15.01
N TRP A 623 29.98 -7.19 -14.73
CA TRP A 623 29.35 -6.33 -13.73
C TRP A 623 29.81 -6.71 -12.32
N PHE A 624 29.93 -8.00 -12.01
CA PHE A 624 30.51 -8.47 -10.76
C PHE A 624 31.91 -7.90 -10.54
N GLU A 625 32.78 -7.94 -11.56
CA GLU A 625 34.13 -7.40 -11.49
C GLU A 625 34.14 -5.89 -11.23
N ILE A 626 33.24 -5.13 -11.88
CA ILE A 626 33.07 -3.69 -11.65
C ILE A 626 32.66 -3.41 -10.19
N VAL A 627 31.60 -4.05 -9.70
CA VAL A 627 31.10 -3.83 -8.33
C VAL A 627 32.12 -4.29 -7.30
N SER A 628 32.71 -5.47 -7.49
CA SER A 628 33.76 -6.04 -6.63
C SER A 628 34.92 -5.06 -6.47
N ASN A 629 35.42 -4.49 -7.57
CA ASN A 629 36.49 -3.50 -7.53
C ASN A 629 36.07 -2.20 -6.81
N MET A 630 34.84 -1.73 -7.00
CA MET A 630 34.34 -0.52 -6.32
C MET A 630 34.05 -0.75 -4.82
N ALA A 631 33.72 -1.99 -4.45
CA ALA A 631 33.37 -2.41 -3.10
C ALA A 631 34.59 -2.74 -2.21
N LYS A 632 35.77 -2.95 -2.81
CA LYS A 632 37.03 -3.16 -2.08
C LYS A 632 37.25 -2.06 -1.03
N GLY A 633 37.43 -2.47 0.22
CA GLY A 633 37.65 -1.56 1.35
C GLY A 633 36.39 -0.84 1.87
N LYS A 634 35.18 -1.14 1.36
CA LYS A 634 33.93 -0.45 1.72
C LYS A 634 32.94 -1.29 2.53
N ASN A 635 33.43 -2.25 3.32
CA ASN A 635 32.60 -3.12 4.18
C ASN A 635 31.66 -4.07 3.40
N TRP A 636 32.15 -4.67 2.31
CA TRP A 636 31.46 -5.68 1.52
C TRP A 636 32.14 -7.05 1.64
N LEU A 637 31.33 -8.11 1.65
CA LEU A 637 31.77 -9.47 1.42
C LEU A 637 31.57 -9.82 -0.06
N ILE A 638 32.59 -10.39 -0.67
CA ILE A 638 32.56 -10.81 -2.07
C ILE A 638 32.71 -12.33 -2.09
N LYS A 639 31.73 -13.02 -2.66
CA LYS A 639 31.65 -14.49 -2.66
C LYS A 639 31.26 -15.00 -4.06
N GLY A 640 31.70 -16.22 -4.38
CA GLY A 640 31.19 -16.99 -5.50
C GLY A 640 30.15 -18.00 -5.03
N MET A 641 29.36 -18.53 -5.95
CA MET A 641 28.39 -19.58 -5.67
C MET A 641 28.26 -20.50 -6.87
N TYR A 642 28.19 -21.80 -6.60
CA TYR A 642 28.05 -22.84 -7.60
C TYR A 642 26.98 -23.83 -7.16
N TRP A 643 26.61 -24.72 -8.08
CA TRP A 643 25.69 -25.81 -7.78
C TRP A 643 26.37 -27.14 -8.10
N ASP A 644 26.23 -28.11 -7.20
CA ASP A 644 26.62 -29.49 -7.45
C ASP A 644 25.50 -30.47 -7.00
N HIS A 645 25.52 -31.69 -7.52
CA HIS A 645 24.48 -32.69 -7.27
C HIS A 645 24.48 -33.19 -5.81
N GLU A 646 25.61 -33.17 -5.11
CA GLU A 646 25.74 -33.71 -3.77
C GLU A 646 25.21 -32.73 -2.70
N ASN A 647 25.60 -31.46 -2.82
CA ASN A 647 25.40 -30.40 -1.85
C ASN A 647 24.27 -29.43 -2.26
N GLY A 648 23.91 -29.39 -3.54
CA GLY A 648 23.00 -28.39 -4.12
C GLY A 648 23.71 -27.05 -4.33
N ALA A 649 22.96 -25.96 -4.23
CA ALA A 649 23.52 -24.62 -4.23
C ALA A 649 24.48 -24.47 -3.04
N THR A 650 25.69 -23.98 -3.30
CA THR A 650 26.76 -23.88 -2.29
C THR A 650 27.55 -22.60 -2.49
N ILE A 651 27.81 -21.86 -1.41
CA ILE A 651 28.70 -20.69 -1.44
C ILE A 651 30.12 -21.19 -1.55
N GLU A 652 30.85 -20.67 -2.54
CA GLU A 652 32.26 -21.00 -2.70
C GLU A 652 33.00 -20.69 -1.41
N PRO A 653 33.76 -21.66 -0.86
CA PRO A 653 34.72 -21.32 0.18
C PRO A 653 35.65 -20.24 -0.38
N PRO A 654 36.17 -19.34 0.46
CA PRO A 654 37.19 -18.40 -0.01
C PRO A 654 38.25 -19.21 -0.77
N PRO A 655 38.63 -18.80 -1.99
CA PRO A 655 39.61 -19.54 -2.76
C PRO A 655 40.83 -19.76 -1.87
N LEU A 656 41.23 -21.02 -1.72
CA LEU A 656 42.49 -21.34 -1.06
C LEU A 656 43.55 -20.44 -1.70
N THR A 657 44.38 -19.80 -0.88
CA THR A 657 45.57 -19.17 -1.44
C THR A 657 46.32 -20.22 -2.24
N LEU A 658 46.94 -19.84 -3.35
CA LEU A 658 47.67 -20.78 -4.21
C LEU A 658 48.66 -21.65 -3.40
N LYS A 659 49.20 -21.09 -2.31
CA LYS A 659 50.01 -21.78 -1.31
C LYS A 659 49.25 -22.92 -0.60
N GLU A 660 48.08 -22.64 -0.04
CA GLU A 660 47.24 -23.66 0.62
C GLU A 660 46.75 -24.75 -0.34
N GLU A 661 46.48 -24.39 -1.61
CA GLU A 661 46.16 -25.37 -2.66
C GLU A 661 47.33 -26.33 -2.91
N ILE A 662 48.54 -25.79 -3.09
CA ILE A 662 49.77 -26.57 -3.25
C ILE A 662 49.99 -27.49 -2.05
N GLU A 663 49.89 -26.96 -0.82
CA GLU A 663 50.09 -27.75 0.41
C GLU A 663 49.04 -28.86 0.58
N SER A 664 47.78 -28.61 0.17
CA SER A 664 46.70 -29.60 0.19
C SER A 664 46.94 -30.73 -0.82
N LYS A 665 47.33 -30.38 -2.06
CA LYS A 665 47.68 -31.36 -3.11
C LYS A 665 48.89 -32.19 -2.71
N LEU A 666 49.91 -31.59 -2.10
CA LEU A 666 51.07 -32.29 -1.55
C LEU A 666 50.69 -33.28 -0.44
N LYS A 667 49.78 -32.91 0.46
CA LYS A 667 49.26 -33.82 1.52
C LYS A 667 48.48 -35.00 0.96
N LYS A 668 47.73 -34.79 -0.12
CA LYS A 668 46.93 -35.81 -0.81
C LYS A 668 47.73 -36.63 -1.83
N SER A 669 49.01 -36.30 -2.05
CA SER A 669 49.83 -36.85 -3.12
C SER A 669 49.20 -36.70 -4.53
N ASP A 670 48.45 -35.63 -4.75
CA ASP A 670 47.83 -35.30 -6.03
C ASP A 670 48.80 -34.49 -6.90
N THR A 671 49.33 -35.09 -7.96
CA THR A 671 50.27 -34.44 -8.88
C THR A 671 49.58 -33.59 -9.95
N THR A 672 48.25 -33.70 -10.09
CA THR A 672 47.49 -33.11 -11.20
C THR A 672 47.59 -31.58 -11.19
N GLY A 673 48.31 -31.03 -12.17
CA GLY A 673 48.56 -29.58 -12.30
C GLY A 673 49.40 -28.98 -11.16
N LEU A 674 49.87 -29.77 -10.20
CA LEU A 674 50.59 -29.31 -9.01
C LEU A 674 51.89 -28.59 -9.37
N GLY A 675 52.65 -29.11 -10.35
CA GLY A 675 53.87 -28.46 -10.83
C GLY A 675 53.61 -27.09 -11.47
N ASN A 676 52.49 -26.93 -12.17
CA ASN A 676 52.07 -25.62 -12.68
C ASN A 676 51.67 -24.67 -11.54
N SER A 677 50.92 -25.14 -10.54
CA SER A 677 50.57 -24.32 -9.36
C SER A 677 51.82 -23.83 -8.62
N ILE A 678 52.82 -24.70 -8.40
CA ILE A 678 54.10 -24.31 -7.76
C ILE A 678 54.85 -23.28 -8.62
N ARG A 679 54.86 -23.45 -9.95
CA ARG A 679 55.46 -22.48 -10.88
C ARG A 679 54.80 -21.11 -10.79
N VAL A 680 53.47 -21.05 -10.85
CA VAL A 680 52.69 -19.80 -10.74
C VAL A 680 52.93 -19.13 -9.39
N TYR A 681 53.05 -19.91 -8.31
CA TYR A 681 53.37 -19.38 -6.98
C TYR A 681 54.77 -18.77 -6.93
N LEU A 682 55.77 -19.43 -7.52
CA LEU A 682 57.12 -18.88 -7.66
C LEU A 682 57.12 -17.58 -8.48
N GLU A 683 56.37 -17.51 -9.58
CA GLU A 683 56.26 -16.31 -10.42
C GLU A 683 55.68 -15.14 -9.63
N HIS A 684 54.60 -15.37 -8.89
CA HIS A 684 53.99 -14.37 -8.03
C HIS A 684 54.98 -13.86 -6.97
N LEU A 685 55.62 -14.78 -6.24
CA LEU A 685 56.61 -14.45 -5.21
C LEU A 685 57.79 -13.63 -5.78
N LEU A 686 58.32 -14.03 -6.93
CA LEU A 686 59.42 -13.31 -7.58
C LEU A 686 58.99 -11.91 -8.04
N LYS A 687 57.78 -11.73 -8.56
CA LYS A 687 57.23 -10.41 -8.90
C LYS A 687 57.14 -9.52 -7.67
N GLU A 688 56.62 -10.02 -6.55
CA GLU A 688 56.56 -9.27 -5.29
C GLU A 688 57.96 -8.86 -4.80
N ILE A 689 58.91 -9.81 -4.76
CA ILE A 689 60.29 -9.54 -4.33
C ILE A 689 60.95 -8.50 -5.24
N CYS A 690 60.81 -8.65 -6.57
CA CYS A 690 61.40 -7.73 -7.54
C CYS A 690 60.81 -6.33 -7.42
N HIS A 691 59.49 -6.23 -7.19
CA HIS A 691 58.81 -4.96 -6.95
C HIS A 691 59.34 -4.28 -5.68
N GLU A 692 59.34 -4.98 -4.54
CA GLU A 692 59.75 -4.40 -3.25
C GLU A 692 61.24 -4.02 -3.22
N LEU A 693 62.09 -4.72 -3.97
CA LEU A 693 63.52 -4.42 -4.08
C LEU A 693 63.90 -3.49 -5.23
N LYS A 694 62.92 -3.04 -6.04
CA LYS A 694 63.13 -2.21 -7.23
C LYS A 694 64.17 -2.81 -8.19
N VAL A 695 64.01 -4.10 -8.49
CA VAL A 695 64.77 -4.80 -9.54
C VAL A 695 64.37 -4.20 -10.89
N LYS A 696 65.36 -3.90 -11.73
CA LYS A 696 65.12 -3.34 -13.07
C LYS A 696 64.99 -4.50 -14.06
N VAL A 697 63.99 -4.45 -14.92
CA VAL A 697 63.76 -5.42 -16.01
C VAL A 697 63.52 -4.64 -17.31
N GLU A 698 63.78 -5.24 -18.47
CA GLU A 698 63.56 -4.61 -19.78
C GLU A 698 62.08 -4.35 -20.03
N PHE A 699 61.63 -3.11 -20.25
CA PHE A 699 60.21 -2.79 -20.50
C PHE A 699 59.61 -3.55 -21.70
N ARG A 700 58.38 -4.06 -21.55
CA ARG A 700 57.61 -4.73 -22.61
C ARG A 700 56.22 -4.08 -22.72
N PHE A 701 55.61 -4.11 -23.91
CA PHE A 701 54.27 -3.55 -24.14
C PHE A 701 53.15 -4.49 -23.67
N ASN A 702 52.06 -3.91 -23.16
CA ASN A 702 50.80 -4.59 -22.81
C ASN A 702 51.02 -5.78 -21.84
N GLU A 703 50.24 -6.84 -22.02
CA GLU A 703 50.23 -8.02 -21.16
C GLU A 703 51.58 -8.76 -21.13
N HIS A 704 52.45 -8.58 -22.14
CA HIS A 704 53.80 -9.17 -22.14
C HIS A 704 54.68 -8.65 -21.01
N ASN A 705 54.39 -7.47 -20.45
CA ASN A 705 55.07 -6.98 -19.25
C ASN A 705 54.65 -7.74 -17.99
N GLU A 706 53.38 -8.15 -17.94
CA GLU A 706 52.80 -8.92 -16.84
C GLU A 706 53.13 -10.41 -16.94
N TYR A 707 53.30 -10.96 -18.16
CA TYR A 707 53.66 -12.36 -18.40
C TYR A 707 55.16 -12.67 -18.30
N ARG A 708 55.90 -11.97 -17.43
CA ARG A 708 57.32 -12.29 -17.19
C ARG A 708 57.46 -13.61 -16.44
N MET A 709 58.30 -14.48 -17.00
CA MET A 709 58.58 -15.80 -16.47
C MET A 709 59.60 -15.75 -15.32
N SER A 710 59.49 -16.70 -14.39
CA SER A 710 60.38 -16.83 -13.22
C SER A 710 61.87 -16.74 -13.54
N ARG A 711 62.33 -17.21 -14.72
CA ARG A 711 63.76 -17.32 -15.04
C ARG A 711 64.39 -15.94 -15.25
N GLU A 712 63.64 -15.07 -15.92
CA GLU A 712 64.03 -13.68 -16.16
C GLU A 712 64.08 -12.92 -14.83
N LEU A 713 63.01 -13.02 -14.02
CA LEU A 713 62.94 -12.34 -12.73
C LEU A 713 64.02 -12.81 -11.75
N LEU A 714 64.30 -14.12 -11.69
CA LEU A 714 65.34 -14.69 -10.85
C LEU A 714 66.74 -14.22 -11.27
N SER A 715 67.00 -14.15 -12.58
CA SER A 715 68.26 -13.67 -13.15
C SER A 715 68.50 -12.20 -12.80
N GLU A 716 67.50 -11.34 -13.03
CA GLU A 716 67.59 -9.90 -12.74
C GLU A 716 67.67 -9.63 -11.23
N LEU A 717 66.97 -10.41 -10.40
CA LEU A 717 67.10 -10.36 -8.96
C LEU A 717 68.53 -10.71 -8.53
N LYS A 718 69.12 -11.82 -9.04
CA LYS A 718 70.50 -12.22 -8.71
C LYS A 718 71.51 -11.14 -9.14
N SER A 719 71.33 -10.56 -10.33
CA SER A 719 72.12 -9.42 -10.83
C SER A 719 72.04 -8.23 -9.87
N LYS A 720 70.82 -7.85 -9.47
CA LYS A 720 70.59 -6.76 -8.52
C LYS A 720 71.25 -7.00 -7.16
N LEU A 721 71.19 -8.22 -6.62
CA LEU A 721 71.81 -8.56 -5.35
C LEU A 721 73.34 -8.46 -5.42
N LYS A 722 73.94 -8.87 -6.55
CA LYS A 722 75.37 -8.75 -6.80
C LYS A 722 75.83 -7.29 -6.87
N ASP A 723 75.11 -6.45 -7.63
CA ASP A 723 75.36 -5.01 -7.73
C ASP A 723 75.34 -4.33 -6.35
N ARG A 724 74.48 -4.81 -5.46
CA ARG A 724 74.23 -4.24 -4.13
C ARG A 724 75.07 -4.85 -3.03
N LYS A 725 76.03 -5.72 -3.39
CA LYS A 725 76.90 -6.45 -2.46
C LYS A 725 76.10 -7.15 -1.35
N CYS A 726 74.87 -7.56 -1.66
CA CYS A 726 74.01 -8.24 -0.71
C CYS A 726 74.57 -9.64 -0.42
N GLU A 727 74.56 -10.04 0.84
CA GLU A 727 75.03 -11.36 1.28
C GLU A 727 74.23 -12.52 0.68
N LEU A 728 73.00 -12.27 0.23
CA LEU A 728 72.18 -13.27 -0.46
C LEU A 728 72.66 -13.62 -1.87
N LYS A 729 73.56 -12.83 -2.50
CA LYS A 729 73.91 -12.99 -3.93
C LYS A 729 74.37 -14.40 -4.33
N ASP A 730 74.99 -15.13 -3.39
CA ASP A 730 75.55 -16.48 -3.59
C ASP A 730 74.73 -17.58 -2.87
N ASN A 731 73.48 -17.28 -2.47
CA ASN A 731 72.65 -18.28 -1.79
C ASN A 731 72.33 -19.46 -2.72
N ALA A 732 72.61 -20.68 -2.25
CA ALA A 732 72.42 -21.90 -3.02
C ALA A 732 70.98 -22.12 -3.53
N VAL A 733 69.96 -21.49 -2.91
CA VAL A 733 68.57 -21.58 -3.36
C VAL A 733 68.38 -21.07 -4.79
N PHE A 734 69.15 -20.07 -5.23
CA PHE A 734 69.06 -19.53 -6.60
C PHE A 734 69.45 -20.58 -7.64
N ASP A 735 70.49 -21.37 -7.36
CA ASP A 735 70.98 -22.39 -8.28
C ASP A 735 70.11 -23.66 -8.22
N ARG A 736 69.60 -24.01 -7.04
CA ARG A 736 68.58 -25.07 -6.90
C ARG A 736 67.30 -24.72 -7.67
N LEU A 737 66.77 -23.51 -7.51
CA LEU A 737 65.57 -23.07 -8.23
C LEU A 737 65.74 -23.08 -9.74
N ASN A 738 66.91 -22.68 -10.28
CA ASN A 738 67.16 -22.80 -11.73
C ASN A 738 67.02 -24.25 -12.22
N SER A 739 67.42 -25.22 -11.41
CA SER A 739 67.22 -26.65 -11.69
C SER A 739 65.78 -27.07 -11.50
N SER A 740 65.16 -26.74 -10.36
CA SER A 740 63.81 -27.16 -9.99
C SER A 740 62.71 -26.52 -10.87
N MET A 741 62.96 -25.34 -11.44
CA MET A 741 62.07 -24.71 -12.41
C MET A 741 61.91 -25.51 -13.72
N PHE A 742 62.87 -26.38 -14.05
CA PHE A 742 62.71 -27.31 -15.17
C PHE A 742 61.50 -28.22 -14.96
N ILE A 743 61.30 -28.70 -13.72
CA ILE A 743 60.18 -29.58 -13.34
C ILE A 743 58.87 -28.84 -13.59
N GLY A 744 58.71 -27.65 -12.99
CA GLY A 744 57.50 -26.83 -13.16
C GLY A 744 57.18 -26.48 -14.62
N ASN A 745 58.21 -26.25 -15.46
CA ASN A 745 58.00 -25.99 -16.88
C ASN A 745 57.56 -27.26 -17.64
N ARG A 746 58.17 -28.42 -17.38
CA ARG A 746 57.82 -29.68 -18.04
C ARG A 746 56.41 -30.16 -17.67
N THR A 747 56.00 -29.99 -16.42
CA THR A 747 54.64 -30.34 -15.96
C THR A 747 53.55 -29.38 -16.47
N SER A 748 53.92 -28.26 -17.09
CA SER A 748 52.97 -27.23 -17.54
C SER A 748 52.73 -27.24 -19.06
N HIS A 749 53.44 -28.09 -19.80
CA HIS A 749 53.38 -28.18 -21.25
C HIS A 749 53.35 -29.65 -21.68
N ASP A 750 52.87 -29.93 -22.89
CA ASP A 750 52.90 -31.28 -23.46
C ASP A 750 54.35 -31.80 -23.48
N SER A 751 54.64 -32.77 -22.61
CA SER A 751 55.99 -33.29 -22.43
C SER A 751 55.96 -34.77 -22.02
N SER A 752 56.96 -35.52 -22.44
CA SER A 752 57.13 -36.94 -22.07
C SER A 752 57.73 -37.13 -20.67
N PHE A 753 57.79 -36.08 -19.85
CA PHE A 753 58.30 -36.13 -18.49
C PHE A 753 57.18 -36.61 -17.56
N THR A 754 57.47 -37.61 -16.73
CA THR A 754 56.52 -38.09 -15.71
C THR A 754 56.95 -37.55 -14.36
N GLU A 755 56.17 -36.66 -13.78
CA GLU A 755 56.44 -36.09 -12.47
C GLU A 755 56.20 -37.11 -11.34
N SER A 756 57.13 -37.16 -10.37
CA SER A 756 56.87 -37.80 -9.08
C SER A 756 56.43 -36.75 -8.06
N ILE A 757 55.63 -37.19 -7.08
CA ILE A 757 55.25 -36.31 -5.96
C ILE A 757 56.48 -35.82 -5.18
N ASP A 758 57.56 -36.60 -5.13
CA ASP A 758 58.78 -36.22 -4.42
C ASP A 758 59.59 -35.16 -5.18
N ASP A 759 59.61 -35.20 -6.52
CA ASP A 759 60.20 -34.13 -7.34
C ASP A 759 59.47 -32.79 -7.11
N LEU A 760 58.14 -32.83 -7.01
CA LEU A 760 57.32 -31.66 -6.75
C LEU A 760 57.48 -31.14 -5.31
N LYS A 761 57.68 -32.02 -4.32
CA LYS A 761 58.04 -31.62 -2.94
C LYS A 761 59.39 -30.90 -2.91
N VAL A 762 60.38 -31.40 -3.65
CA VAL A 762 61.71 -30.77 -3.73
C VAL A 762 61.58 -29.39 -4.38
N PHE A 763 60.85 -29.28 -5.49
CA PHE A 763 60.62 -27.99 -6.14
C PHE A 763 59.92 -27.01 -5.21
N TYR A 764 58.84 -27.41 -4.54
CA TYR A 764 58.14 -26.53 -3.60
C TYR A 764 59.00 -26.14 -2.39
N SER A 765 59.81 -27.06 -1.86
CA SER A 765 60.76 -26.76 -0.77
C SER A 765 61.78 -25.69 -1.17
N ASP A 766 62.24 -25.68 -2.42
CA ASP A 766 63.12 -24.61 -2.90
C ASP A 766 62.39 -23.25 -3.00
N VAL A 767 61.13 -23.24 -3.41
CA VAL A 767 60.29 -22.02 -3.43
C VAL A 767 60.07 -21.49 -2.01
N GLN A 768 59.78 -22.36 -1.05
CA GLN A 768 59.62 -21.99 0.37
C GLN A 768 60.90 -21.38 0.94
N LYS A 769 62.06 -21.97 0.65
CA LYS A 769 63.35 -21.41 1.09
C LYS A 769 63.65 -20.05 0.47
N LEU A 770 63.23 -19.80 -0.77
CA LEU A 770 63.31 -18.47 -1.38
C LEU A 770 62.41 -17.48 -0.64
N GLU A 771 61.18 -17.87 -0.32
CA GLU A 771 60.26 -17.02 0.46
C GLU A 771 60.86 -16.68 1.83
N GLU A 772 61.39 -17.67 2.57
CA GLU A 772 61.95 -17.50 3.91
C GLU A 772 63.11 -16.50 3.96
N ILE A 773 63.98 -16.46 2.94
CA ILE A 773 65.10 -15.52 2.93
C ILE A 773 64.68 -14.08 2.62
N PHE A 774 63.50 -13.85 2.01
CA PHE A 774 63.01 -12.50 1.70
C PHE A 774 61.87 -12.03 2.60
N ARG A 775 61.11 -12.96 3.22
CA ARG A 775 59.93 -12.69 4.03
C ARG A 775 60.23 -12.84 5.52
N CYS A 776 59.99 -11.79 6.30
CA CYS A 776 60.25 -11.80 7.73
C CYS A 776 59.23 -12.68 8.47
N SER A 777 59.69 -13.65 9.25
CA SER A 777 58.83 -14.52 10.07
C SER A 777 58.04 -13.78 11.15
N GLN A 778 58.56 -12.66 11.66
CA GLN A 778 57.89 -11.87 12.71
C GLN A 778 56.72 -11.00 12.20
N CYS A 779 56.88 -10.34 11.04
CA CYS A 779 55.88 -9.39 10.54
C CYS A 779 55.22 -9.79 9.22
N GLY A 780 55.60 -10.94 8.63
CA GLY A 780 55.05 -11.46 7.37
C GLY A 780 55.44 -10.65 6.11
N ASN A 781 56.09 -9.50 6.27
CA ASN A 781 56.43 -8.60 5.17
C ASN A 781 57.77 -8.97 4.52
N LEU A 782 57.85 -8.74 3.20
CA LEU A 782 59.11 -8.83 2.46
C LEU A 782 60.07 -7.70 2.86
N ILE A 783 61.37 -7.95 2.70
CA ILE A 783 62.36 -6.88 2.73
C ILE A 783 62.06 -5.88 1.60
N SER A 784 62.10 -4.59 1.92
CA SER A 784 61.62 -3.56 1.00
C SER A 784 62.55 -2.36 0.95
N LYS A 785 62.73 -1.83 -0.27
CA LYS A 785 63.40 -0.55 -0.50
C LYS A 785 62.68 0.65 0.12
N LYS A 786 61.41 0.52 0.50
CA LYS A 786 60.69 1.53 1.29
C LYS A 786 61.29 1.70 2.69
N HIS A 787 61.92 0.66 3.22
CA HIS A 787 62.53 0.65 4.55
C HIS A 787 64.07 0.65 4.52
N TYR A 788 64.67 1.11 3.41
CA TYR A 788 66.12 1.20 3.29
C TYR A 788 66.72 2.19 4.29
N ASP A 789 67.72 1.74 5.04
CA ASP A 789 68.49 2.54 5.97
C ASP A 789 69.72 3.11 5.25
N ASN A 790 69.71 4.42 5.04
CA ASN A 790 70.79 5.14 4.36
C ASN A 790 72.09 5.23 5.20
N VAL A 791 72.01 5.04 6.52
CA VAL A 791 73.18 5.13 7.41
C VAL A 791 73.85 3.77 7.52
N ALA A 792 73.07 2.70 7.67
CA ALA A 792 73.58 1.35 7.78
C ALA A 792 73.81 0.66 6.43
N ASP A 793 73.40 1.28 5.32
CA ASP A 793 73.36 0.67 3.98
C ASP A 793 72.64 -0.69 3.99
N LYS A 794 71.48 -0.76 4.64
CA LYS A 794 70.71 -2.01 4.76
C LYS A 794 69.29 -1.87 4.25
N VAL A 795 68.80 -2.91 3.58
CA VAL A 795 67.36 -3.08 3.30
C VAL A 795 66.76 -3.97 4.38
N ARG A 796 65.56 -3.64 4.87
CA ARG A 796 64.90 -4.39 5.95
C ARG A 796 63.41 -4.57 5.70
N CYS A 797 62.80 -5.48 6.45
CA CYS A 797 61.35 -5.57 6.57
C CYS A 797 60.80 -4.43 7.45
N SER A 798 59.47 -4.29 7.51
CA SER A 798 58.82 -3.20 8.25
C SER A 798 59.10 -3.18 9.76
N CYS A 799 59.33 -4.35 10.38
CA CYS A 799 59.65 -4.46 11.81
C CYS A 799 61.16 -4.47 12.11
N GLY A 800 62.01 -4.55 11.08
CA GLY A 800 63.47 -4.63 11.23
C GLY A 800 64.03 -6.01 11.64
N GLY A 801 63.19 -7.02 11.89
CA GLY A 801 63.61 -8.37 12.26
C GLY A 801 64.37 -9.14 11.17
N LEU A 802 64.21 -8.75 9.90
CA LEU A 802 64.97 -9.27 8.76
C LEU A 802 65.62 -8.09 8.02
N GLN A 803 66.94 -8.14 7.83
CA GLN A 803 67.70 -7.09 7.17
C GLN A 803 68.93 -7.64 6.45
N TYR A 804 69.31 -7.01 5.36
CA TYR A 804 70.46 -7.39 4.55
C TYR A 804 71.25 -6.17 4.11
N ILE A 805 72.55 -6.38 3.90
CA ILE A 805 73.43 -5.37 3.29
C ILE A 805 72.90 -4.99 1.89
N TRP A 806 72.86 -3.70 1.63
CA TRP A 806 72.41 -3.13 0.38
C TRP A 806 73.25 -1.90 0.00
N GLY A 807 74.51 -2.16 -0.35
CA GLY A 807 75.49 -1.14 -0.69
C GLY A 807 75.14 -0.35 -1.95
N LYS A 808 75.74 0.84 -2.05
CA LYS A 808 75.63 1.70 -3.23
C LYS A 808 76.29 1.13 -4.46
#